data_AF-S4RNJ1-F1
#
_entry.id   AF-S4RNJ1-F1
#
_cell.length_a   1.000
_cell.length_b   1.000
_cell.length_c   1.000
_cell.angle_alpha   90.00
_cell.angle_beta   90.00
_cell.angle_gamma   90.00
#
_symmetry.space_group_name_H-M   'P 1'
#
loop_
_entity.id
_entity.type
_entity.pdbx_description
1 polymer ?
#
loop_
_entity_poly.entity_id
_entity_poly.type
_entity_poly.pdbx_seq_one_letter_code
_entity_poly.pdbx_strand_id
1 'polypeptide(L)'
;RSMVVRAARSNDSDAVKSLVETLDQHKLLLADFNQFNQARRDPNGTQIRVYVAEMLEKIVGVAVVRAEEDIEYIRSHYNIEDFIYYSHHRRDQHAHLCHFVLNPASYLYTKHFLKEVLRLSHCTSLYYPVYPGYSKKSWTEKHHTLSSVLHCLVPVRPRSQISYPLHELGENSPSQRVLMEQDKYALNHFNRKLTLEPKVTVNARIVVVGASDTGISFLETLAFCPHLRFNNLTLISTHGLPGELPPCPIREGFLASSHCYSTNDLALLSLHSRVSVVVGKVAAINRSAKHVVVTGGGHVSYDHLILCTGQQYEVPCPTEADLSKLLTNAEVPNSPDRRYSGPVPTNLFTLNDQDDCQHALEWLRRNFLGGQGNAIVYGSSLDAYTTVQTLLKLGVAGSRIHLAEPPHGYTVCCFNNFAVESAIRGALLQAGVKVHSSCLLAHWNENAQQSDLITSASFTTDTKPFSLECSAFFAFYRKGVDYEAFRAANDSCLVFDGRLVIDASFCTSDGAVRAAGTLTKYARRYYADHAAHAGYNSKEVGFHLAAGMLPLLDPTLEPPSSDDLSDSLNRLVPTFTAPNIQGGILPRGYHYLHIVKPGVVIPLEAQMARPDYGRELVTGRPEDGDYFRLHVGRHGTVETLTCLSAKPLPISNYVHLYGQHEQLLNTLLSRFDEGLIPDLYSYFRQPWCMAIFHDRFQDLQRELRQLVSTAQAESVPSMLELATQLVQGDLSLLDGGPQSLHEQFKKLGYKKAVETRLISYLQYNHYHLPMYFRPGII
;
A
#
# COMPACT_ATOMS: atom_id res chain seq x y z
N ARG A 1 22.47 28.23 29.54
CA ARG A 1 21.76 28.02 30.82
C ARG A 1 21.19 26.60 30.81
N SER A 2 21.34 25.81 31.86
CA SER A 2 20.96 24.39 31.85
C SER A 2 19.51 24.19 32.26
N MET A 3 18.75 23.44 31.46
CA MET A 3 17.42 22.95 31.82
C MET A 3 17.54 21.83 32.85
N VAL A 4 16.79 21.90 33.94
CA VAL A 4 16.72 20.86 34.97
C VAL A 4 15.40 20.12 34.83
N VAL A 5 15.43 18.79 34.82
CA VAL A 5 14.23 17.95 34.75
C VAL A 5 14.07 17.22 36.07
N ARG A 6 12.85 17.24 36.62
CA ARG A 6 12.51 16.58 37.89
C ARG A 6 11.10 15.99 37.85
N ALA A 7 10.80 15.10 38.79
CA ALA A 7 9.43 14.66 39.01
C ALA A 7 8.54 15.84 39.44
N ALA A 8 7.30 15.85 38.95
CA ALA A 8 6.31 16.87 39.30
C ALA A 8 5.89 16.78 40.77
N ARG A 9 5.58 17.93 41.35
CA ARG A 9 5.06 18.12 42.71
C ARG A 9 3.66 18.73 42.62
N SER A 10 2.85 18.55 43.66
CA SER A 10 1.48 19.10 43.69
C SER A 10 1.44 20.64 43.55
N ASN A 11 2.48 21.34 44.02
CA ASN A 11 2.62 22.79 43.88
C ASN A 11 2.91 23.26 42.46
N ASP A 12 3.30 22.36 41.54
CA ASP A 12 3.59 22.71 40.14
C ASP A 12 2.29 22.92 39.32
N SER A 13 1.11 22.63 39.89
CA SER A 13 -0.19 22.62 39.19
C SER A 13 -0.51 23.96 38.49
N ASP A 14 -0.34 25.09 39.18
CA ASP A 14 -0.66 26.42 38.63
C ASP A 14 0.28 26.81 37.50
N ALA A 15 1.57 26.49 37.64
CA ALA A 15 2.58 26.77 36.62
C ALA A 15 2.39 25.88 35.39
N VAL A 16 2.02 24.60 35.57
CA VAL A 16 1.66 23.72 34.45
C VAL A 16 0.41 24.22 33.74
N LYS A 17 -0.63 24.63 34.49
CA LYS A 17 -1.86 25.20 33.93
C LYS A 17 -1.56 26.42 33.06
N SER A 18 -0.78 27.38 33.57
CA SER A 18 -0.37 28.56 32.80
C SER A 18 0.43 28.20 31.53
N LEU A 19 1.27 27.17 31.58
CA LEU A 19 2.05 26.71 30.42
C LEU A 19 1.15 26.12 29.31
N VAL A 20 0.09 25.40 29.69
CA VAL A 20 -0.75 24.66 28.73
C VAL A 20 -2.01 25.39 28.31
N GLU A 21 -2.42 26.47 29.01
CA GLU A 21 -3.70 27.17 28.80
C GLU A 21 -4.02 27.53 27.34
N THR A 22 -3.01 27.83 26.52
CA THR A 22 -3.18 28.19 25.10
C THR A 22 -3.29 27.00 24.16
N LEU A 23 -3.20 25.77 24.65
CA LEU A 23 -3.22 24.55 23.83
C LEU A 23 -4.63 23.98 23.72
N ASP A 24 -5.05 23.56 22.53
CA ASP A 24 -6.41 23.03 22.31
C ASP A 24 -6.76 21.86 23.23
N GLN A 25 -5.76 21.03 23.58
CA GLN A 25 -5.92 19.79 24.37
C GLN A 25 -5.48 19.92 25.84
N HIS A 26 -5.30 21.14 26.34
CA HIS A 26 -4.80 21.39 27.70
C HIS A 26 -5.64 20.71 28.81
N LYS A 27 -6.96 20.59 28.61
CA LYS A 27 -7.87 19.98 29.58
C LYS A 27 -7.54 18.51 29.87
N LEU A 28 -7.09 17.75 28.86
CA LEU A 28 -6.75 16.33 29.01
C LEU A 28 -5.46 16.16 29.82
N LEU A 29 -4.45 16.95 29.50
CA LEU A 29 -3.20 16.95 30.26
C LEU A 29 -3.43 17.35 31.71
N LEU A 30 -4.27 18.36 31.96
CA LEU A 30 -4.62 18.77 33.32
C LEU A 30 -5.41 17.69 34.07
N ALA A 31 -6.29 16.95 33.38
CA ALA A 31 -6.99 15.81 33.99
C ALA A 31 -6.01 14.70 34.41
N ASP A 32 -5.06 14.33 33.55
CA ASP A 32 -4.02 13.36 33.86
C ASP A 32 -3.07 13.85 34.97
N PHE A 33 -2.75 15.14 34.98
CA PHE A 33 -1.94 15.77 36.04
C PHE A 33 -2.67 15.75 37.39
N ASN A 34 -3.98 16.02 37.39
CA ASN A 34 -4.81 15.94 38.58
C ASN A 34 -4.92 14.50 39.10
N GLN A 35 -5.09 13.52 38.20
CA GLN A 35 -5.08 12.11 38.56
C GLN A 35 -3.74 11.69 39.19
N PHE A 36 -2.63 12.19 38.64
CA PHE A 36 -1.31 11.99 39.23
C PHE A 36 -1.21 12.56 40.66
N ASN A 37 -1.71 13.77 40.89
CA ASN A 37 -1.72 14.40 42.22
C ASN A 37 -2.60 13.65 43.23
N GLN A 38 -3.71 13.07 42.78
CA GLN A 38 -4.65 12.36 43.66
C GLN A 38 -4.19 10.95 44.02
N ALA A 39 -3.85 10.12 43.02
CA ALA A 39 -3.66 8.67 43.20
C ALA A 39 -2.36 8.12 42.60
N ARG A 40 -1.67 8.86 41.72
CA ARG A 40 -0.49 8.39 40.95
C ARG A 40 -0.71 7.10 40.14
N ARG A 41 -1.96 6.69 39.98
CA ARG A 41 -2.39 5.52 39.21
C ARG A 41 -3.72 5.83 38.54
N ASP A 42 -3.92 5.26 37.36
CA ASP A 42 -5.24 5.25 36.71
C ASP A 42 -6.19 4.27 37.44
N PRO A 43 -7.51 4.35 37.20
CA PRO A 43 -8.49 3.45 37.82
C PRO A 43 -8.25 1.96 37.56
N ASN A 44 -7.58 1.63 36.45
CA ASN A 44 -7.18 0.27 36.08
C ASN A 44 -5.88 -0.20 36.79
N GLY A 45 -5.26 0.64 37.62
CA GLY A 45 -4.03 0.34 38.36
C GLY A 45 -2.73 0.71 37.64
N THR A 46 -2.77 1.16 36.39
CA THR A 46 -1.60 1.59 35.61
C THR A 46 -0.92 2.78 36.29
N GLN A 47 0.40 2.72 36.45
CA GLN A 47 1.15 3.77 37.14
C GLN A 47 1.31 5.02 36.26
N ILE A 48 0.96 6.19 36.80
CA ILE A 48 1.16 7.49 36.15
C ILE A 48 2.39 8.17 36.75
N ARG A 49 3.26 8.69 35.90
CA ARG A 49 4.45 9.45 36.29
C ARG A 49 4.49 10.76 35.51
N VAL A 50 4.69 11.87 36.21
CA VAL A 50 4.74 13.19 35.60
C VAL A 50 6.08 13.85 35.89
N TYR A 51 6.66 14.44 34.86
CA TYR A 51 7.95 15.13 34.91
C TYR A 51 7.78 16.57 34.43
N VAL A 52 8.48 17.50 35.07
CA VAL A 52 8.52 18.92 34.68
C VAL A 52 9.95 19.33 34.34
N ALA A 53 10.06 20.17 33.32
CA ALA A 53 11.30 20.82 32.92
C ALA A 53 11.30 22.26 33.45
N GLU A 54 12.35 22.63 34.17
CA GLU A 54 12.50 23.91 34.85
C GLU A 54 13.71 24.66 34.28
N MET A 55 13.50 25.94 33.96
CA MET A 55 14.56 26.88 33.58
C MET A 55 14.29 28.23 34.24
N LEU A 56 15.31 28.80 34.89
CA LEU A 56 15.19 30.08 35.59
C LEU A 56 14.01 30.11 36.58
N GLU A 57 13.85 29.02 37.34
CA GLU A 57 12.77 28.83 38.33
C GLU A 57 11.35 28.87 37.74
N LYS A 58 11.24 28.76 36.42
CA LYS A 58 9.96 28.66 35.71
C LYS A 58 9.81 27.29 35.08
N ILE A 59 8.61 26.73 35.18
CA ILE A 59 8.25 25.50 34.46
C ILE A 59 8.10 25.86 32.98
N VAL A 60 8.95 25.24 32.15
CA VAL A 60 8.98 25.45 30.71
C VAL A 60 8.51 24.22 29.93
N GLY A 61 8.31 23.08 30.60
CA GLY A 61 7.82 21.85 29.97
C GLY A 61 7.23 20.86 30.95
N VAL A 62 6.37 19.98 30.45
CA VAL A 62 5.71 18.90 31.21
C VAL A 62 5.60 17.65 30.33
N ALA A 63 5.85 16.49 30.92
CA ALA A 63 5.71 15.19 30.28
C ALA A 63 4.93 14.23 31.19
N VAL A 64 3.91 13.56 30.65
CA VAL A 64 3.12 12.54 31.35
C VAL A 64 3.40 11.18 30.73
N VAL A 65 3.79 10.23 31.57
CA VAL A 65 4.23 8.90 31.17
C VAL A 65 3.46 7.84 31.96
N ARG A 66 3.02 6.79 31.28
CA ARG A 66 2.38 5.60 31.87
C ARG A 66 3.24 4.36 31.64
N ALA A 67 3.06 3.32 32.46
CA ALA A 67 3.63 2.00 32.16
C ALA A 67 2.97 1.42 30.89
N GLU A 68 3.76 0.80 30.01
CA GLU A 68 3.23 0.18 28.79
C GLU A 68 2.77 -1.26 29.09
N GLU A 69 1.45 -1.46 29.15
CA GLU A 69 0.83 -2.76 29.46
C GLU A 69 0.70 -3.65 28.21
N ASP A 70 0.65 -3.05 27.01
CA ASP A 70 0.39 -3.71 25.72
C ASP A 70 1.67 -4.03 24.93
N ILE A 71 2.81 -4.19 25.62
CA ILE A 71 4.11 -4.39 24.96
C ILE A 71 4.16 -5.65 24.06
N GLU A 72 3.47 -6.74 24.41
CA GLU A 72 3.38 -7.93 23.57
C GLU A 72 2.59 -7.70 22.28
N TYR A 73 1.54 -6.87 22.34
CA TYR A 73 0.84 -6.41 21.15
C TYR A 73 1.78 -5.57 20.28
N ILE A 74 2.49 -4.61 20.88
CA ILE A 74 3.44 -3.75 20.16
C ILE A 74 4.52 -4.59 19.48
N ARG A 75 5.10 -5.57 20.17
CA ARG A 75 6.13 -6.46 19.62
C ARG A 75 5.63 -7.30 18.45
N SER A 76 4.41 -7.82 18.54
CA SER A 76 3.81 -8.66 17.49
C SER A 76 3.34 -7.86 16.28
N HIS A 77 2.99 -6.59 16.45
CA HIS A 77 2.38 -5.76 15.40
C HIS A 77 3.31 -4.69 14.82
N TYR A 78 4.43 -4.37 15.48
CA TYR A 78 5.39 -3.36 15.01
C TYR A 78 6.82 -3.89 15.05
N ASN A 79 7.64 -3.43 14.12
CA ASN A 79 9.05 -3.81 14.05
C ASN A 79 9.92 -3.02 15.02
N ILE A 80 9.62 -3.11 16.33
CA ILE A 80 10.41 -2.44 17.39
C ILE A 80 11.85 -2.95 17.48
N GLU A 81 12.10 -4.15 16.96
CA GLU A 81 13.39 -4.82 17.04
C GLU A 81 14.47 -4.19 16.15
N ASP A 82 14.07 -3.36 15.17
CA ASP A 82 14.99 -2.48 14.44
C ASP A 82 15.68 -1.47 15.37
N PHE A 83 15.09 -1.19 16.54
CA PHE A 83 15.56 -0.18 17.48
C PHE A 83 16.03 -0.74 18.82
N ILE A 84 15.52 -1.89 19.25
CA ILE A 84 15.85 -2.51 20.55
C ILE A 84 16.01 -4.04 20.45
N TYR A 85 16.92 -4.60 21.24
CA TYR A 85 16.95 -6.05 21.46
C TYR A 85 15.96 -6.43 22.54
N TYR A 86 14.73 -6.80 22.16
CA TYR A 86 13.62 -7.02 23.11
C TYR A 86 13.99 -7.86 24.34
N SER A 87 14.79 -8.91 24.17
CA SER A 87 15.26 -9.79 25.27
C SER A 87 16.09 -9.10 26.35
N HIS A 88 16.68 -7.94 26.05
CA HIS A 88 17.49 -7.16 26.99
C HIS A 88 16.67 -6.17 27.82
N HIS A 89 15.37 -6.05 27.56
CA HIS A 89 14.47 -5.11 28.22
C HIS A 89 13.42 -5.87 29.04
N ARG A 90 13.20 -5.43 30.28
CA ARG A 90 12.14 -5.97 31.14
C ARG A 90 10.80 -5.29 30.82
N ARG A 91 9.69 -5.97 31.11
CA ARG A 91 8.33 -5.48 30.84
C ARG A 91 8.05 -4.11 31.49
N ASP A 92 8.57 -3.88 32.69
CA ASP A 92 8.44 -2.63 33.46
C ASP A 92 9.34 -1.48 32.96
N GLN A 93 10.25 -1.75 32.02
CA GLN A 93 11.16 -0.75 31.43
C GLN A 93 10.60 -0.13 30.14
N HIS A 94 9.39 -0.54 29.73
CA HIS A 94 8.64 0.01 28.61
C HIS A 94 7.61 1.00 29.14
N ALA A 95 7.55 2.17 28.52
CA ALA A 95 6.66 3.23 28.95
C ALA A 95 5.98 3.90 27.77
N HIS A 96 4.77 4.38 28.03
CA HIS A 96 3.91 5.08 27.11
C HIS A 96 3.99 6.58 27.39
N LEU A 97 4.34 7.38 26.38
CA LEU A 97 4.38 8.84 26.46
C LEU A 97 2.99 9.40 26.09
N CYS A 98 2.22 9.81 27.08
CA CYS A 98 0.85 10.31 26.86
C CYS A 98 0.84 11.78 26.45
N HIS A 99 1.58 12.63 27.16
CA HIS A 99 1.60 14.07 26.95
C HIS A 99 3.02 14.58 26.94
N PHE A 100 3.35 15.49 26.02
CA PHE A 100 4.64 16.17 26.00
C PHE A 100 4.47 17.61 25.52
N VAL A 101 4.64 18.54 26.44
CA VAL A 101 4.59 19.98 26.15
C VAL A 101 5.92 20.60 26.55
N LEU A 102 6.47 21.39 25.65
CA LEU A 102 7.66 22.19 25.89
C LEU A 102 7.44 23.58 25.28
N ASN A 103 7.89 24.62 25.96
CA ASN A 103 7.85 25.97 25.41
C ASN A 103 8.68 26.00 24.10
N PRO A 104 8.17 26.56 22.99
CA PRO A 104 8.90 26.66 21.72
C PRO A 104 10.32 27.24 21.83
N ALA A 105 10.53 28.20 22.74
CA ALA A 105 11.86 28.78 23.00
C ALA A 105 12.89 27.76 23.51
N SER A 106 12.43 26.62 24.04
CA SER A 106 13.23 25.56 24.64
C SER A 106 13.27 24.28 23.80
N TYR A 107 12.76 24.27 22.55
CA TYR A 107 12.70 23.06 21.72
C TYR A 107 14.05 22.39 21.45
N LEU A 108 15.14 23.15 21.47
CA LEU A 108 16.51 22.60 21.39
C LEU A 108 16.83 21.60 22.51
N TYR A 109 16.12 21.67 23.64
CA TYR A 109 16.31 20.78 24.79
C TYR A 109 15.36 19.58 24.80
N THR A 110 14.51 19.38 23.78
CA THR A 110 13.54 18.27 23.71
C THR A 110 14.20 16.91 23.96
N LYS A 111 15.31 16.63 23.26
CA LYS A 111 16.08 15.39 23.40
C LYS A 111 16.63 15.19 24.81
N HIS A 112 17.13 16.28 25.42
CA HIS A 112 17.60 16.27 26.81
C HIS A 112 16.45 16.00 27.79
N PHE A 113 15.28 16.59 27.56
CA PHE A 113 14.11 16.34 28.39
C PHE A 113 13.71 14.86 28.35
N LEU A 114 13.58 14.28 27.15
CA LEU A 114 13.26 12.85 26.99
C LEU A 114 14.31 11.93 27.60
N LYS A 115 15.60 12.28 27.48
CA LYS A 115 16.70 11.55 28.13
C LYS A 115 16.54 11.52 29.64
N GLU A 116 16.25 12.67 30.26
CA GLU A 116 16.03 12.74 31.70
C GLU A 116 14.74 12.05 32.15
N VAL A 117 13.68 12.07 31.33
CA VAL A 117 12.47 11.28 31.57
C VAL A 117 12.81 9.80 31.64
N LEU A 118 13.54 9.25 30.66
CA LEU A 118 14.00 7.85 30.67
C LEU A 118 14.84 7.52 31.91
N ARG A 119 15.73 8.43 32.32
CA ARG A 119 16.59 8.26 33.49
C ARG A 119 15.78 8.23 34.79
N LEU A 120 14.89 9.20 34.99
CA LEU A 120 14.07 9.36 36.19
C LEU A 120 12.94 8.34 36.30
N SER A 121 12.47 7.80 35.17
CA SER A 121 11.46 6.73 35.15
C SER A 121 12.07 5.33 35.28
N HIS A 122 13.40 5.19 35.22
CA HIS A 122 14.07 3.90 35.07
C HIS A 122 13.62 3.10 33.83
N CYS A 123 12.99 3.74 32.85
CA CYS A 123 12.61 3.12 31.60
C CYS A 123 13.77 3.15 30.59
N THR A 124 13.61 2.36 29.53
CA THR A 124 14.58 2.23 28.44
C THR A 124 14.00 2.59 27.08
N SER A 125 12.68 2.46 26.93
CA SER A 125 11.92 2.77 25.73
C SER A 125 10.67 3.59 26.08
N LEU A 126 10.40 4.60 25.26
CA LEU A 126 9.18 5.38 25.24
C LEU A 126 8.45 5.12 23.92
N TYR A 127 7.17 4.78 24.02
CA TYR A 127 6.26 4.59 22.90
C TYR A 127 5.26 5.73 22.84
N TYR A 128 4.95 6.17 21.63
CA TYR A 128 4.02 7.26 21.35
C TYR A 128 3.15 6.85 20.16
N PRO A 129 1.97 6.26 20.41
CA PRO A 129 1.03 5.94 19.34
C PRO A 129 0.45 7.23 18.75
N VAL A 130 -0.08 7.15 17.53
CA VAL A 130 -0.82 8.24 16.89
C VAL A 130 -2.03 7.60 16.22
N TYR A 131 -3.21 7.89 16.76
CA TYR A 131 -4.47 7.35 16.25
C TYR A 131 -5.00 8.21 15.10
N PRO A 132 -5.67 7.61 14.10
CA PRO A 132 -6.39 8.36 13.08
C PRO A 132 -7.56 9.13 13.71
N GLY A 133 -7.96 10.25 13.07
CA GLY A 133 -8.98 11.15 13.61
C GLY A 133 -10.35 10.50 13.91
N TYR A 134 -10.65 9.39 13.23
CA TYR A 134 -11.90 8.62 13.38
C TYR A 134 -11.83 7.42 14.33
N SER A 135 -10.71 7.20 15.05
CA SER A 135 -10.60 6.08 16.01
C SER A 135 -11.78 6.08 17.02
N LYS A 136 -12.09 4.94 17.64
CA LYS A 136 -13.18 4.81 18.62
C LYS A 136 -12.72 4.90 20.08
N LYS A 137 -11.40 4.87 20.35
CA LYS A 137 -10.82 4.98 21.70
C LYS A 137 -11.30 6.21 22.49
N SER A 138 -11.13 6.18 23.81
CA SER A 138 -11.50 7.32 24.66
C SER A 138 -10.76 8.59 24.21
N TRP A 139 -11.40 9.74 24.35
CA TRP A 139 -10.83 11.03 23.92
C TRP A 139 -9.48 11.33 24.61
N THR A 140 -9.27 10.80 25.81
CA THR A 140 -8.02 10.83 26.61
C THR A 140 -6.91 9.92 26.07
N GLU A 141 -7.24 8.81 25.42
CA GLU A 141 -6.26 7.88 24.81
C GLU A 141 -5.90 8.25 23.36
N LYS A 142 -6.76 9.04 22.70
CA LYS A 142 -6.61 9.44 21.29
C LYS A 142 -5.66 10.60 21.07
N HIS A 143 -5.58 11.50 22.03
CA HIS A 143 -5.02 12.83 21.83
C HIS A 143 -3.83 13.08 22.73
N HIS A 144 -2.66 13.02 22.10
CA HIS A 144 -1.41 13.48 22.68
C HIS A 144 -1.31 14.99 22.55
N THR A 145 -1.01 15.67 23.65
CA THR A 145 -0.73 17.11 23.60
C THR A 145 0.54 17.39 22.81
N LEU A 146 0.39 18.20 21.75
CA LEU A 146 1.43 18.72 20.85
C LEU A 146 2.37 17.69 20.21
N SER A 147 2.35 17.63 18.88
CA SER A 147 3.30 16.91 18.01
C SER A 147 4.75 17.41 18.08
N SER A 148 5.06 18.35 18.98
CA SER A 148 6.40 18.92 19.16
C SER A 148 7.45 17.87 19.50
N VAL A 149 7.10 16.73 20.10
CA VAL A 149 8.07 15.67 20.42
C VAL A 149 8.45 14.79 19.22
N LEU A 150 7.58 14.72 18.19
CA LEU A 150 7.70 13.77 17.08
C LEU A 150 9.04 13.91 16.33
N HIS A 151 9.62 15.10 16.29
CA HIS A 151 10.90 15.33 15.62
C HIS A 151 12.09 14.59 16.27
N CYS A 152 11.97 14.19 17.54
CA CYS A 152 12.96 13.38 18.25
C CYS A 152 12.65 11.88 18.17
N LEU A 153 11.40 11.49 17.91
CA LEU A 153 10.98 10.10 17.84
C LEU A 153 11.26 9.50 16.45
N VAL A 154 11.44 8.18 16.38
CA VAL A 154 11.47 7.43 15.12
C VAL A 154 10.12 6.73 14.89
N PRO A 155 9.56 6.73 13.67
CA PRO A 155 8.45 5.85 13.38
C PRO A 155 8.90 4.40 13.41
N VAL A 156 8.01 3.52 13.85
CA VAL A 156 8.20 2.07 13.82
C VAL A 156 7.31 1.48 12.74
N ARG A 157 7.89 0.73 11.80
CA ARG A 157 7.13 0.09 10.72
C ARG A 157 6.15 -0.94 11.30
N PRO A 158 4.88 -0.97 10.83
CA PRO A 158 3.98 -2.06 11.17
C PRO A 158 4.47 -3.38 10.56
N ARG A 159 4.14 -4.50 11.20
CA ARG A 159 4.40 -5.86 10.74
C ARG A 159 3.22 -6.39 9.96
N SER A 160 3.50 -7.10 8.87
CA SER A 160 2.47 -7.88 8.18
C SER A 160 2.00 -9.01 9.08
N GLN A 161 0.68 -9.10 9.30
CA GLN A 161 0.08 -10.12 10.15
C GLN A 161 -0.36 -11.33 9.33
N ILE A 162 -0.17 -12.52 9.91
CA ILE A 162 -0.66 -13.78 9.35
C ILE A 162 -2.15 -13.88 9.66
N SER A 163 -2.94 -14.24 8.65
CA SER A 163 -4.32 -14.67 8.86
C SER A 163 -4.33 -16.13 9.30
N TYR A 164 -4.42 -16.38 10.61
CA TYR A 164 -4.35 -17.73 11.18
C TYR A 164 -5.66 -18.51 11.00
N PRO A 165 -5.60 -19.78 10.53
CA PRO A 165 -6.74 -20.69 10.53
C PRO A 165 -6.95 -21.27 11.94
N LEU A 166 -7.61 -20.50 12.81
CA LEU A 166 -7.72 -20.80 14.26
C LEU A 166 -8.41 -22.14 14.55
N HIS A 167 -9.39 -22.53 13.73
CA HIS A 167 -10.11 -23.79 13.91
C HIS A 167 -9.20 -25.00 13.62
N GLU A 168 -8.41 -24.92 12.56
CA GLU A 168 -7.48 -25.96 12.13
C GLU A 168 -6.23 -26.05 13.04
N LEU A 169 -5.81 -24.93 13.65
CA LEU A 169 -4.67 -24.89 14.57
C LEU A 169 -5.01 -25.36 15.99
N GLY A 170 -6.24 -25.15 16.47
CA GLY A 170 -6.66 -25.58 17.80
C GLY A 170 -5.75 -25.04 18.90
N GLU A 171 -5.25 -25.92 19.77
CA GLU A 171 -4.32 -25.60 20.88
C GLU A 171 -2.98 -25.04 20.40
N ASN A 172 -2.61 -25.31 19.14
CA ASN A 172 -1.38 -24.82 18.53
C ASN A 172 -1.52 -23.41 17.93
N SER A 173 -2.62 -22.71 18.22
CA SER A 173 -2.84 -21.33 17.79
C SER A 173 -1.96 -20.34 18.57
N PRO A 174 -1.59 -19.20 17.98
CA PRO A 174 -0.95 -18.11 18.72
C PRO A 174 -1.76 -17.65 19.93
N SER A 175 -1.07 -17.12 20.93
CA SER A 175 -1.72 -16.57 22.12
C SER A 175 -2.71 -15.45 21.78
N GLN A 176 -3.72 -15.26 22.62
CA GLN A 176 -4.72 -14.19 22.45
C GLN A 176 -4.09 -12.79 22.32
N ARG A 177 -2.90 -12.55 22.88
CA ARG A 177 -2.19 -11.27 22.78
C ARG A 177 -1.69 -10.98 21.35
N VAL A 178 -1.34 -12.03 20.60
CA VAL A 178 -0.92 -11.93 19.19
C VAL A 178 -2.14 -11.81 18.28
N LEU A 179 -3.22 -12.51 18.61
CA LEU A 179 -4.48 -12.47 17.88
C LEU A 179 -5.35 -11.24 18.22
N MET A 180 -4.88 -10.38 19.12
CA MET A 180 -5.66 -9.26 19.63
C MET A 180 -5.92 -8.25 18.51
N GLU A 181 -7.18 -7.96 18.22
CA GLU A 181 -7.56 -6.86 17.34
C GLU A 181 -7.71 -5.57 18.15
N GLN A 182 -6.86 -4.59 17.86
CA GLN A 182 -6.98 -3.22 18.39
C GLN A 182 -7.24 -2.22 17.26
N ASP A 183 -7.77 -1.05 17.63
CA ASP A 183 -7.80 0.14 16.77
C ASP A 183 -6.41 0.38 16.19
N LYS A 184 -6.31 0.55 14.86
CA LYS A 184 -5.03 0.76 14.17
C LYS A 184 -4.46 2.15 14.49
N TYR A 185 -3.16 2.22 14.78
CA TYR A 185 -2.44 3.45 15.08
C TYR A 185 -1.04 3.43 14.49
N ALA A 186 -0.42 4.59 14.26
CA ALA A 186 1.00 4.64 13.94
C ALA A 186 1.81 4.65 15.23
N LEU A 187 2.91 3.90 15.29
CA LEU A 187 3.76 3.85 16.47
C LEU A 187 5.04 4.67 16.26
N ASN A 188 5.32 5.56 17.21
CA ASN A 188 6.59 6.26 17.32
C ASN A 188 7.34 5.78 18.56
N HIS A 189 8.66 5.75 18.47
CA HIS A 189 9.52 5.20 19.51
C HIS A 189 10.72 6.09 19.80
N PHE A 190 11.18 6.06 21.06
CA PHE A 190 12.42 6.68 21.49
C PHE A 190 13.07 5.84 22.57
N ASN A 191 14.40 5.71 22.52
CA ASN A 191 15.16 4.91 23.47
C ASN A 191 16.47 5.59 23.85
N ARG A 192 17.23 4.95 24.75
CA ARG A 192 18.54 5.45 25.19
C ARG A 192 19.54 5.60 24.05
N LYS A 193 19.57 4.70 23.06
CA LYS A 193 20.46 4.81 21.88
C LYS A 193 20.18 6.09 21.09
N LEU A 194 18.91 6.35 20.82
CA LEU A 194 18.43 7.54 20.12
C LEU A 194 18.69 8.84 20.89
N THR A 195 18.97 8.80 22.20
CA THR A 195 19.44 9.98 22.94
C THR A 195 20.84 10.42 22.50
N LEU A 196 21.68 9.48 22.05
CA LEU A 196 23.07 9.73 21.65
C LEU A 196 23.20 9.91 20.14
N GLU A 197 22.37 9.24 19.35
CA GLU A 197 22.40 9.30 17.88
C GLU A 197 21.69 10.56 17.38
N PRO A 198 22.40 11.55 16.78
CA PRO A 198 21.75 12.71 16.18
C PRO A 198 21.12 12.34 14.84
N LYS A 199 19.89 12.81 14.60
CA LYS A 199 19.29 12.73 13.26
C LYS A 199 19.86 13.81 12.36
N VAL A 200 20.14 13.43 11.12
CA VAL A 200 20.64 14.32 10.08
C VAL A 200 19.46 15.03 9.43
N THR A 201 19.48 16.35 9.45
CA THR A 201 18.37 17.17 8.94
C THR A 201 18.53 17.44 7.45
N VAL A 202 17.52 17.08 6.67
CA VAL A 202 17.38 17.41 5.26
C VAL A 202 16.41 18.58 5.13
N ASN A 203 16.92 19.73 4.71
CA ASN A 203 16.15 20.96 4.51
C ASN A 203 15.68 21.17 3.07
N ALA A 204 16.07 20.29 2.14
CA ALA A 204 15.60 20.32 0.76
C ALA A 204 14.06 20.28 0.71
N ARG A 205 13.47 21.14 -0.10
CA ARG A 205 12.02 21.21 -0.33
C ARG A 205 11.63 20.13 -1.34
N ILE A 206 11.09 19.03 -0.83
CA ILE A 206 10.66 17.88 -1.63
C ILE A 206 9.15 17.96 -1.78
N VAL A 207 8.69 18.24 -3.00
CA VAL A 207 7.27 18.39 -3.31
C VAL A 207 6.83 17.20 -4.15
N VAL A 208 5.88 16.42 -3.62
CA VAL A 208 5.26 15.28 -4.28
C VAL A 208 3.88 15.71 -4.79
N VAL A 209 3.58 15.44 -6.05
CA VAL A 209 2.29 15.76 -6.68
C VAL A 209 1.55 14.47 -6.99
N GLY A 210 0.37 14.32 -6.39
CA GLY A 210 -0.48 13.14 -6.54
C GLY A 210 -0.29 12.13 -5.42
N ALA A 211 -1.38 11.79 -4.75
CA ALA A 211 -1.43 10.81 -3.66
C ALA A 211 -1.72 9.37 -4.15
N SER A 212 -1.11 8.98 -5.27
CA SER A 212 -1.21 7.60 -5.79
C SER A 212 -0.41 6.62 -4.92
N ASP A 213 -0.65 5.31 -5.07
CA ASP A 213 0.14 4.26 -4.41
C ASP A 213 1.66 4.48 -4.57
N THR A 214 2.12 4.94 -5.73
CA THR A 214 3.53 5.29 -5.99
C THR A 214 3.98 6.50 -5.17
N GLY A 215 3.18 7.56 -5.11
CA GLY A 215 3.48 8.76 -4.31
C GLY A 215 3.49 8.48 -2.81
N ILE A 216 2.53 7.69 -2.32
CA ILE A 216 2.45 7.26 -0.92
C ILE A 216 3.63 6.36 -0.56
N SER A 217 4.04 5.44 -1.43
CA SER A 217 5.23 4.61 -1.20
C SER A 217 6.53 5.39 -1.18
N PHE A 218 6.66 6.41 -2.04
CA PHE A 218 7.79 7.33 -1.99
C PHE A 218 7.84 8.07 -0.64
N LEU A 219 6.72 8.64 -0.21
CA LEU A 219 6.60 9.34 1.08
C LEU A 219 6.85 8.41 2.27
N GLU A 220 6.30 7.21 2.25
CA GLU A 220 6.53 6.17 3.26
C GLU A 220 8.01 5.86 3.38
N THR A 221 8.71 5.65 2.26
CA THR A 221 10.13 5.29 2.28
C THR A 221 10.97 6.38 2.93
N LEU A 222 10.76 7.66 2.59
CA LEU A 222 11.46 8.79 3.21
C LEU A 222 11.07 9.00 4.67
N ALA A 223 9.78 8.90 4.99
CA ALA A 223 9.26 9.12 6.35
C ALA A 223 9.81 8.11 7.36
N PHE A 224 10.07 6.88 6.92
CA PHE A 224 10.58 5.79 7.74
C PHE A 224 12.11 5.64 7.73
N CYS A 225 12.86 6.56 7.14
CA CYS A 225 14.32 6.62 7.31
C CYS A 225 14.66 7.02 8.76
N PRO A 226 15.31 6.14 9.56
CA PRO A 226 15.47 6.37 10.99
C PRO A 226 16.50 7.46 11.33
N HIS A 227 17.55 7.58 10.51
CA HIS A 227 18.67 8.51 10.71
C HIS A 227 18.47 9.87 10.06
N LEU A 228 17.54 9.99 9.11
CA LEU A 228 17.21 11.24 8.42
C LEU A 228 15.99 11.93 9.03
N ARG A 229 15.94 13.25 8.90
CA ARG A 229 14.79 14.09 9.23
C ARG A 229 14.52 15.06 8.09
N PHE A 230 13.42 14.88 7.39
CA PHE A 230 12.95 15.80 6.36
C PHE A 230 12.10 16.90 6.99
N ASN A 231 12.51 18.16 6.84
CA ASN A 231 11.76 19.30 7.37
C ASN A 231 10.71 19.84 6.39
N ASN A 232 10.95 19.67 5.09
CA ASN A 232 10.15 20.25 4.01
C ASN A 232 9.66 19.17 3.04
N LEU A 233 8.87 18.23 3.54
CA LEU A 233 8.22 17.19 2.72
C LEU A 233 6.74 17.58 2.52
N THR A 234 6.38 17.94 1.29
CA THR A 234 5.04 18.44 0.96
C THR A 234 4.36 17.56 -0.08
N LEU A 235 3.10 17.20 0.16
CA LEU A 235 2.23 16.52 -0.80
C LEU A 235 1.18 17.50 -1.33
N ILE A 236 1.05 17.59 -2.65
CA ILE A 236 -0.04 18.28 -3.34
C ILE A 236 -0.99 17.21 -3.87
N SER A 237 -2.25 17.25 -3.44
CA SER A 237 -3.26 16.24 -3.80
C SER A 237 -4.66 16.86 -3.82
N THR A 238 -5.55 16.36 -4.67
CA THR A 238 -6.93 16.86 -4.83
C THR A 238 -7.71 16.88 -3.52
N HIS A 239 -7.69 15.78 -2.78
CA HIS A 239 -8.43 15.59 -1.53
C HIS A 239 -7.50 15.44 -0.30
N GLY A 240 -6.20 15.68 -0.48
CA GLY A 240 -5.20 15.52 0.56
C GLY A 240 -4.60 14.11 0.67
N LEU A 241 -4.26 13.68 1.88
CA LEU A 241 -3.72 12.34 2.15
C LEU A 241 -4.85 11.29 2.19
N PRO A 242 -4.65 10.10 1.59
CA PRO A 242 -5.62 9.03 1.68
C PRO A 242 -5.61 8.44 3.10
N GLY A 243 -6.74 7.84 3.50
CA GLY A 243 -6.87 7.15 4.80
C GLY A 243 -7.31 8.05 5.96
N GLU A 244 -7.72 9.30 5.70
CA GLU A 244 -8.32 10.19 6.70
C GLU A 244 -9.82 9.90 6.93
N LEU A 245 -10.47 9.17 6.02
CA LEU A 245 -11.85 8.73 6.16
C LEU A 245 -11.95 7.41 6.95
N PRO A 246 -12.97 7.24 7.81
CA PRO A 246 -13.17 6.00 8.56
C PRO A 246 -13.40 4.80 7.62
N PRO A 247 -12.91 3.59 7.94
CA PRO A 247 -13.15 2.38 7.17
C PRO A 247 -14.65 2.17 6.91
N CYS A 248 -15.02 1.96 5.65
CA CYS A 248 -16.41 1.78 5.24
C CYS A 248 -16.51 0.71 4.15
N PRO A 249 -16.99 -0.51 4.46
CA PRO A 249 -17.05 -1.63 3.51
C PRO A 249 -17.97 -1.44 2.30
N ILE A 250 -18.81 -0.39 2.29
CA ILE A 250 -19.63 -0.03 1.14
C ILE A 250 -18.85 0.92 0.24
N ARG A 251 -18.25 1.98 0.81
CA ARG A 251 -17.42 2.94 0.09
C ARG A 251 -16.22 2.24 -0.57
N GLU A 252 -15.53 1.40 0.20
CA GLU A 252 -14.37 0.63 -0.27
C GLU A 252 -14.75 -0.42 -1.34
N GLY A 253 -16.04 -0.73 -1.49
CA GLY A 253 -16.52 -1.67 -2.50
C GLY A 253 -16.64 -1.08 -3.91
N PHE A 254 -16.64 0.25 -4.07
CA PHE A 254 -16.81 0.87 -5.40
C PHE A 254 -15.62 0.56 -6.33
N LEU A 255 -14.40 0.67 -5.82
CA LEU A 255 -13.18 0.47 -6.58
C LEU A 255 -12.54 -0.88 -6.25
N ALA A 256 -11.86 -1.46 -7.23
CA ALA A 256 -10.98 -2.59 -7.00
C ALA A 256 -9.74 -2.16 -6.20
N SER A 257 -9.17 -3.11 -5.47
CA SER A 257 -7.98 -2.92 -4.65
C SER A 257 -6.73 -3.38 -5.40
N SER A 258 -5.70 -2.53 -5.41
CA SER A 258 -4.33 -2.90 -5.80
C SER A 258 -3.61 -3.69 -4.69
N HIS A 259 -4.20 -3.73 -3.49
CA HIS A 259 -3.60 -4.25 -2.26
C HIS A 259 -2.22 -3.65 -1.91
N CYS A 260 -1.86 -2.48 -2.48
CA CYS A 260 -0.65 -1.75 -2.10
C CYS A 260 -0.78 -1.10 -0.71
N TYR A 261 -1.93 -0.48 -0.48
CA TYR A 261 -2.32 0.16 0.78
C TYR A 261 -3.82 -0.05 1.04
N SER A 262 -4.16 -0.63 2.18
CA SER A 262 -5.52 -0.59 2.72
C SER A 262 -5.74 0.66 3.58
N THR A 263 -7.00 1.00 3.87
CA THR A 263 -7.35 2.06 4.85
C THR A 263 -6.66 1.82 6.19
N ASN A 264 -6.53 0.55 6.60
CA ASN A 264 -5.83 0.17 7.82
C ASN A 264 -4.32 0.41 7.72
N ASP A 265 -3.69 0.09 6.59
CA ASP A 265 -2.26 0.32 6.41
C ASP A 265 -1.94 1.81 6.49
N LEU A 266 -2.74 2.66 5.84
CA LEU A 266 -2.56 4.12 5.88
C LEU A 266 -2.68 4.68 7.31
N ALA A 267 -3.60 4.15 8.11
CA ALA A 267 -3.73 4.50 9.53
C ALA A 267 -2.49 4.10 10.36
N LEU A 268 -1.84 2.97 10.03
CA LEU A 268 -0.61 2.52 10.68
C LEU A 268 0.63 3.35 10.29
N LEU A 269 0.59 4.07 9.16
CA LEU A 269 1.70 4.93 8.72
C LEU A 269 1.63 6.35 9.32
N SER A 270 0.42 6.91 9.45
CA SER A 270 0.17 8.31 9.89
C SER A 270 1.10 9.31 9.18
N LEU A 271 1.03 9.34 7.84
CA LEU A 271 1.88 10.24 7.04
C LEU A 271 1.62 11.73 7.35
N HIS A 272 0.39 12.10 7.76
CA HIS A 272 0.06 13.47 8.16
C HIS A 272 0.93 14.01 9.30
N SER A 273 1.55 13.13 10.10
CA SER A 273 2.43 13.52 11.20
C SER A 273 3.80 14.04 10.75
N ARG A 274 4.17 13.81 9.48
CA ARG A 274 5.49 14.14 8.90
C ARG A 274 5.42 14.88 7.57
N VAL A 275 4.29 14.77 6.87
CA VAL A 275 4.09 15.33 5.53
C VAL A 275 3.14 16.50 5.62
N SER A 276 3.56 17.65 5.10
CA SER A 276 2.68 18.81 4.90
C SER A 276 1.78 18.56 3.70
N VAL A 277 0.49 18.82 3.82
CA VAL A 277 -0.49 18.60 2.75
C VAL A 277 -1.00 19.93 2.22
N VAL A 278 -0.95 20.10 0.91
CA VAL A 278 -1.58 21.20 0.17
C VAL A 278 -2.70 20.61 -0.67
N VAL A 279 -3.94 20.90 -0.29
CA VAL A 279 -5.13 20.39 -0.97
C VAL A 279 -5.37 21.21 -2.24
N GLY A 280 -5.38 20.56 -3.40
CA GLY A 280 -5.60 21.19 -4.70
C GLY A 280 -4.92 20.44 -5.86
N LYS A 281 -5.21 20.88 -7.09
CA LYS A 281 -4.57 20.37 -8.32
C LYS A 281 -3.42 21.27 -8.75
N VAL A 282 -2.45 20.70 -9.45
CA VAL A 282 -1.36 21.46 -10.05
C VAL A 282 -1.84 22.08 -11.36
N ALA A 283 -1.88 23.42 -11.41
CA ALA A 283 -2.31 24.18 -12.56
C ALA A 283 -1.15 24.55 -13.50
N ALA A 284 0.05 24.81 -12.96
CA ALA A 284 1.23 25.13 -13.74
C ALA A 284 2.53 24.81 -12.98
N ILE A 285 3.60 24.54 -13.73
CA ILE A 285 4.95 24.28 -13.19
C ILE A 285 5.91 25.35 -13.73
N ASN A 286 6.51 26.15 -12.86
CA ASN A 286 7.57 27.08 -13.24
C ASN A 286 8.94 26.50 -12.89
N ARG A 287 9.61 25.94 -13.89
CA ARG A 287 10.94 25.30 -13.75
C ARG A 287 12.04 26.29 -13.41
N SER A 288 12.03 27.47 -14.03
CA SER A 288 13.07 28.49 -13.83
C SER A 288 13.08 29.04 -12.40
N ALA A 289 11.90 29.31 -11.85
CA ALA A 289 11.72 29.81 -10.49
C ALA A 289 11.53 28.68 -9.45
N LYS A 290 11.54 27.42 -9.88
CA LYS A 290 11.31 26.20 -9.08
C LYS A 290 10.12 26.30 -8.13
N HIS A 291 8.95 26.58 -8.67
CA HIS A 291 7.70 26.49 -7.91
C HIS A 291 6.56 25.94 -8.76
N VAL A 292 5.56 25.39 -8.07
CA VAL A 292 4.31 24.91 -8.65
C VAL A 292 3.19 25.87 -8.28
N VAL A 293 2.29 26.11 -9.22
CA VAL A 293 1.05 26.88 -8.98
C VAL A 293 -0.09 25.89 -8.78
N VAL A 294 -0.75 25.97 -7.63
CA VAL A 294 -1.90 25.13 -7.26
C VAL A 294 -3.19 25.86 -7.60
N THR A 295 -4.25 25.13 -7.93
CA THR A 295 -5.61 25.65 -8.11
C THR A 295 -5.99 26.54 -6.93
N GLY A 296 -6.39 27.79 -7.20
CA GLY A 296 -6.59 28.83 -6.18
C GLY A 296 -5.45 29.85 -6.08
N GLY A 297 -4.38 29.71 -6.88
CA GLY A 297 -3.29 30.69 -7.00
C GLY A 297 -2.18 30.55 -5.96
N GLY A 298 -2.19 29.49 -5.14
CA GLY A 298 -1.13 29.21 -4.19
C GLY A 298 0.17 28.79 -4.88
N HIS A 299 1.31 29.28 -4.40
CA HIS A 299 2.64 28.92 -4.91
C HIS A 299 3.36 28.00 -3.92
N VAL A 300 3.87 26.87 -4.40
CA VAL A 300 4.66 25.93 -3.60
C VAL A 300 6.04 25.77 -4.23
N SER A 301 7.07 26.31 -3.57
CA SER A 301 8.44 26.23 -4.06
C SER A 301 9.07 24.87 -3.76
N TYR A 302 9.91 24.38 -4.68
CA TYR A 302 10.56 23.08 -4.59
C TYR A 302 12.06 23.16 -4.88
N ASP A 303 12.82 22.22 -4.32
CA ASP A 303 14.17 21.90 -4.77
C ASP A 303 14.14 20.61 -5.61
N HIS A 304 13.28 19.67 -5.23
CA HIS A 304 12.93 18.48 -5.99
C HIS A 304 11.41 18.37 -6.13
N LEU A 305 10.93 18.22 -7.37
CA LEU A 305 9.53 18.00 -7.72
C LEU A 305 9.33 16.56 -8.18
N ILE A 306 8.36 15.86 -7.60
CA ILE A 306 8.06 14.46 -7.88
C ILE A 306 6.64 14.38 -8.40
N LEU A 307 6.47 13.98 -9.67
CA LEU A 307 5.16 13.83 -10.30
C LEU A 307 4.71 12.37 -10.23
N CYS A 308 3.65 12.10 -9.47
CA CYS A 308 3.06 10.79 -9.20
C CYS A 308 1.53 10.81 -9.35
N THR A 309 0.98 11.63 -10.24
CA THR A 309 -0.47 11.81 -10.47
C THR A 309 -1.17 10.58 -11.06
N GLY A 310 -0.41 9.67 -11.67
CA GLY A 310 -0.96 8.44 -12.27
C GLY A 310 -1.94 8.70 -13.42
N GLN A 311 -2.79 7.69 -13.68
CA GLN A 311 -3.90 7.77 -14.62
C GLN A 311 -5.22 7.65 -13.86
N GLN A 312 -6.24 8.39 -14.31
CA GLN A 312 -7.54 8.55 -13.68
C GLN A 312 -8.66 8.35 -14.70
N TYR A 313 -9.83 7.88 -14.26
CA TYR A 313 -11.04 7.86 -15.07
C TYR A 313 -11.45 9.28 -15.45
N GLU A 314 -11.70 9.45 -16.74
CA GLU A 314 -12.12 10.72 -17.33
C GLU A 314 -13.62 10.69 -17.66
N VAL A 315 -14.22 11.88 -17.76
CA VAL A 315 -15.60 12.02 -18.24
C VAL A 315 -15.64 11.60 -19.71
N PRO A 316 -16.47 10.59 -20.08
CA PRO A 316 -16.52 10.10 -21.44
C PRO A 316 -17.13 11.17 -22.34
N CYS A 317 -16.53 11.39 -23.50
CA CYS A 317 -17.07 12.33 -24.48
C CYS A 317 -18.07 11.60 -25.39
N PRO A 318 -19.33 12.05 -25.49
CA PRO A 318 -20.27 11.47 -26.44
C PRO A 318 -19.72 11.55 -27.89
N THR A 319 -19.99 10.52 -28.70
CA THR A 319 -19.58 10.48 -30.12
C THR A 319 -20.44 11.39 -30.98
N GLU A 320 -21.58 11.85 -30.47
CA GLU A 320 -22.60 12.65 -31.14
C GLU A 320 -23.34 11.90 -32.27
N ALA A 321 -23.30 10.57 -32.26
CA ALA A 321 -24.01 9.74 -33.24
C ALA A 321 -25.54 9.95 -33.15
N ASP A 322 -26.18 10.16 -34.29
CA ASP A 322 -27.63 10.36 -34.41
C ASP A 322 -28.35 9.01 -34.47
N LEU A 323 -29.16 8.71 -33.45
CA LEU A 323 -29.86 7.42 -33.35
C LEU A 323 -30.97 7.27 -34.38
N SER A 324 -31.54 8.36 -34.90
CA SER A 324 -32.57 8.31 -35.94
C SER A 324 -32.06 7.70 -37.25
N LYS A 325 -30.75 7.79 -37.48
CA LYS A 325 -30.05 7.23 -38.64
C LYS A 325 -29.58 5.79 -38.42
N LEU A 326 -29.82 5.21 -37.23
CA LEU A 326 -29.44 3.85 -36.87
C LEU A 326 -27.94 3.55 -37.05
N LEU A 327 -27.08 4.54 -36.80
CA LEU A 327 -25.64 4.42 -36.98
C LEU A 327 -25.04 3.31 -36.10
N THR A 328 -24.07 2.60 -36.66
CA THR A 328 -23.26 1.59 -35.96
C THR A 328 -21.96 2.17 -35.42
N ASN A 329 -21.23 1.41 -34.61
CA ASN A 329 -19.91 1.80 -34.09
C ASN A 329 -18.89 2.15 -35.19
N ALA A 330 -19.03 1.59 -36.40
CA ALA A 330 -18.15 1.89 -37.53
C ALA A 330 -18.42 3.27 -38.16
N GLU A 331 -19.59 3.84 -37.91
CA GLU A 331 -20.09 5.04 -38.57
C GLU A 331 -20.22 6.23 -37.61
N VAL A 332 -19.63 6.12 -36.41
CA VAL A 332 -19.67 7.19 -35.41
C VAL A 332 -18.95 8.44 -35.95
N PRO A 333 -19.56 9.64 -35.82
CA PRO A 333 -19.04 10.83 -36.46
C PRO A 333 -17.78 11.37 -35.78
N ASN A 334 -17.61 11.08 -34.49
CA ASN A 334 -16.46 11.50 -33.72
C ASN A 334 -15.84 10.35 -32.92
N SER A 335 -14.54 10.47 -32.66
CA SER A 335 -13.83 9.53 -31.78
C SER A 335 -14.39 9.58 -30.34
N PRO A 336 -14.62 8.43 -29.70
CA PRO A 336 -15.03 8.36 -28.29
C PRO A 336 -13.88 8.74 -27.33
N ASP A 337 -12.63 8.76 -27.82
CA ASP A 337 -11.44 9.13 -27.05
C ASP A 337 -11.19 10.64 -27.00
N ARG A 338 -12.10 11.44 -27.55
CA ARG A 338 -12.04 12.90 -27.42
C ARG A 338 -12.17 13.30 -25.96
N ARG A 339 -11.56 14.43 -25.63
CA ARG A 339 -11.72 15.05 -24.32
C ARG A 339 -13.08 15.75 -24.23
N TYR A 340 -13.85 15.41 -23.20
CA TYR A 340 -15.04 16.16 -22.86
C TYR A 340 -14.68 17.58 -22.35
N SER A 341 -15.28 18.61 -22.93
CA SER A 341 -15.04 20.02 -22.59
C SER A 341 -16.30 20.76 -22.11
N GLY A 342 -17.45 20.06 -22.06
CA GLY A 342 -18.70 20.63 -21.59
C GLY A 342 -18.81 20.65 -20.05
N PRO A 343 -19.91 21.20 -19.50
CA PRO A 343 -20.22 21.08 -18.08
C PRO A 343 -20.45 19.61 -17.72
N VAL A 344 -19.89 19.15 -16.60
CA VAL A 344 -20.04 17.76 -16.14
C VAL A 344 -21.39 17.64 -15.43
N PRO A 345 -22.29 16.72 -15.85
CA PRO A 345 -23.57 16.53 -15.20
C PRO A 345 -23.44 16.09 -13.74
N THR A 346 -24.31 16.57 -12.86
CA THR A 346 -24.19 16.35 -11.40
C THR A 346 -24.43 14.91 -10.94
N ASN A 347 -25.12 14.10 -11.75
CA ASN A 347 -25.34 12.68 -11.50
C ASN A 347 -24.41 11.76 -12.31
N LEU A 348 -23.33 12.32 -12.89
CA LEU A 348 -22.22 11.57 -13.47
C LEU A 348 -21.08 11.44 -12.46
N PHE A 349 -20.63 10.22 -12.23
CA PHE A 349 -19.58 9.90 -11.26
C PHE A 349 -18.36 9.30 -11.96
N THR A 350 -17.22 9.97 -11.83
CA THR A 350 -15.88 9.43 -12.13
C THR A 350 -15.19 9.13 -10.80
N LEU A 351 -15.12 7.85 -10.41
CA LEU A 351 -14.57 7.45 -9.12
C LEU A 351 -13.08 7.16 -9.26
N ASN A 352 -12.20 7.99 -8.68
CA ASN A 352 -10.75 7.78 -8.75
C ASN A 352 -10.09 7.47 -7.40
N ASP A 353 -10.70 7.90 -6.31
CA ASP A 353 -10.23 7.67 -4.94
C ASP A 353 -11.40 7.49 -3.96
N GLN A 354 -11.08 7.32 -2.68
CA GLN A 354 -12.07 7.05 -1.64
C GLN A 354 -12.97 8.26 -1.34
N ASP A 355 -12.49 9.49 -1.55
CA ASP A 355 -13.28 10.70 -1.35
C ASP A 355 -14.33 10.86 -2.46
N ASP A 356 -13.96 10.59 -3.71
CA ASP A 356 -14.92 10.50 -4.82
C ASP A 356 -15.99 9.43 -4.53
N CYS A 357 -15.58 8.27 -4.02
CA CYS A 357 -16.51 7.21 -3.61
C CYS A 357 -17.44 7.65 -2.48
N GLN A 358 -16.94 8.43 -1.51
CA GLN A 358 -17.72 8.97 -0.40
C GLN A 358 -18.78 9.96 -0.92
N HIS A 359 -18.38 10.88 -1.79
CA HIS A 359 -19.30 11.85 -2.41
C HIS A 359 -20.40 11.14 -3.22
N ALA A 360 -20.04 10.13 -4.03
CA ALA A 360 -21.01 9.34 -4.77
C ALA A 360 -21.96 8.58 -3.84
N LEU A 361 -21.45 7.95 -2.78
CA LEU A 361 -22.26 7.24 -1.79
C LEU A 361 -23.27 8.16 -1.08
N GLU A 362 -22.84 9.36 -0.67
CA GLU A 362 -23.74 10.35 -0.07
C GLU A 362 -24.81 10.83 -1.05
N TRP A 363 -24.43 11.09 -2.30
CA TRP A 363 -25.36 11.50 -3.33
C TRP A 363 -26.40 10.41 -3.62
N LEU A 364 -25.98 9.16 -3.77
CA LEU A 364 -26.89 8.03 -3.98
C LEU A 364 -27.91 7.89 -2.85
N ARG A 365 -27.46 8.00 -1.60
CA ARG A 365 -28.33 7.92 -0.42
C ARG A 365 -29.39 9.01 -0.39
N ARG A 366 -29.02 10.24 -0.77
CA ARG A 366 -29.93 11.39 -0.76
C ARG A 366 -30.88 11.39 -1.96
N ASN A 367 -30.41 11.00 -3.14
CA ASN A 367 -31.10 11.29 -4.41
C ASN A 367 -31.54 10.06 -5.21
N PHE A 368 -30.95 8.88 -5.02
CA PHE A 368 -31.17 7.72 -5.90
C PHE A 368 -31.89 6.53 -5.23
N LEU A 369 -31.48 6.18 -4.00
CA LEU A 369 -31.94 4.94 -3.35
C LEU A 369 -33.46 4.92 -3.09
N GLY A 370 -34.07 6.07 -2.80
CA GLY A 370 -35.52 6.19 -2.59
C GLY A 370 -36.38 6.22 -3.86
N GLY A 371 -35.77 6.36 -5.04
CA GLY A 371 -36.47 6.46 -6.32
C GLY A 371 -36.59 5.14 -7.09
N GLN A 372 -37.22 5.20 -8.26
CA GLN A 372 -37.34 4.09 -9.23
C GLN A 372 -36.39 4.22 -10.43
N GLY A 373 -35.50 5.20 -10.42
CA GLY A 373 -34.57 5.48 -11.53
C GLY A 373 -33.51 4.40 -11.73
N ASN A 374 -32.94 4.34 -12.94
CA ASN A 374 -31.93 3.35 -13.32
C ASN A 374 -30.51 3.89 -13.12
N ALA A 375 -29.58 3.00 -12.76
CA ALA A 375 -28.15 3.28 -12.73
C ALA A 375 -27.47 2.69 -13.97
N ILE A 376 -26.66 3.47 -14.66
CA ILE A 376 -25.83 3.01 -15.77
C ILE A 376 -24.38 2.98 -15.29
N VAL A 377 -23.72 1.84 -15.43
CA VAL A 377 -22.28 1.68 -15.21
C VAL A 377 -21.65 1.49 -16.59
N TYR A 378 -20.87 2.46 -17.05
CA TYR A 378 -20.26 2.45 -18.38
C TYR A 378 -18.78 2.10 -18.30
N GLY A 379 -18.42 0.86 -18.61
CA GLY A 379 -17.04 0.37 -18.55
C GLY A 379 -16.94 -1.16 -18.47
N SER A 380 -15.71 -1.67 -18.64
CA SER A 380 -15.38 -3.10 -18.60
C SER A 380 -14.19 -3.41 -17.70
N SER A 381 -13.81 -2.47 -16.83
CA SER A 381 -12.74 -2.65 -15.85
C SER A 381 -13.23 -3.40 -14.61
N LEU A 382 -12.30 -3.88 -13.79
CA LEU A 382 -12.63 -4.49 -12.50
C LEU A 382 -13.45 -3.53 -11.61
N ASP A 383 -13.12 -2.23 -11.65
CA ASP A 383 -13.84 -1.15 -10.93
C ASP A 383 -15.33 -1.06 -11.32
N ALA A 384 -15.65 -1.33 -12.60
CA ALA A 384 -17.04 -1.35 -13.07
C ALA A 384 -17.83 -2.50 -12.44
N TYR A 385 -17.26 -3.71 -12.39
CA TYR A 385 -17.92 -4.86 -11.78
C TYR A 385 -18.05 -4.73 -10.25
N THR A 386 -17.03 -4.17 -9.57
CA THR A 386 -17.10 -3.90 -8.12
C THR A 386 -18.13 -2.82 -7.81
N THR A 387 -18.26 -1.80 -8.66
CA THR A 387 -19.32 -0.79 -8.53
C THR A 387 -20.71 -1.40 -8.69
N VAL A 388 -20.93 -2.27 -9.69
CA VAL A 388 -22.21 -2.99 -9.84
C VAL A 388 -22.55 -3.78 -8.58
N GLN A 389 -21.59 -4.54 -8.04
CA GLN A 389 -21.78 -5.27 -6.79
C GLN A 389 -22.08 -4.35 -5.60
N THR A 390 -21.45 -3.17 -5.55
CA THR A 390 -21.70 -2.19 -4.48
C THR A 390 -23.09 -1.57 -4.57
N LEU A 391 -23.59 -1.30 -5.78
CA LEU A 391 -24.98 -0.86 -5.98
C LEU A 391 -25.97 -1.94 -5.54
N LEU A 392 -25.72 -3.22 -5.88
CA LEU A 392 -26.52 -4.35 -5.40
C LEU A 392 -26.52 -4.44 -3.87
N LYS A 393 -25.34 -4.30 -3.24
CA LYS A 393 -25.16 -4.31 -1.77
C LYS A 393 -25.84 -3.11 -1.08
N LEU A 394 -25.97 -1.98 -1.78
CA LEU A 394 -26.73 -0.81 -1.33
C LEU A 394 -28.26 -1.02 -1.38
N GLY A 395 -28.73 -2.14 -1.93
CA GLY A 395 -30.15 -2.47 -2.06
C GLY A 395 -30.78 -2.01 -3.37
N VAL A 396 -29.99 -1.61 -4.37
CA VAL A 396 -30.50 -1.30 -5.70
C VAL A 396 -30.87 -2.62 -6.39
N ALA A 397 -32.13 -2.77 -6.80
CA ALA A 397 -32.58 -3.94 -7.53
C ALA A 397 -31.79 -4.09 -8.84
N GLY A 398 -31.29 -5.30 -9.15
CA GLY A 398 -30.45 -5.51 -10.34
C GLY A 398 -31.16 -5.14 -11.66
N SER A 399 -32.48 -5.25 -11.73
CA SER A 399 -33.27 -4.81 -12.90
C SER A 399 -33.17 -3.32 -13.23
N ARG A 400 -32.76 -2.50 -12.24
CA ARG A 400 -32.48 -1.06 -12.37
C ARG A 400 -31.02 -0.76 -12.71
N ILE A 401 -30.16 -1.77 -12.80
CA ILE A 401 -28.73 -1.61 -13.09
C ILE A 401 -28.45 -2.06 -14.52
N HIS A 402 -27.85 -1.17 -15.29
CA HIS A 402 -27.42 -1.42 -16.66
C HIS A 402 -25.90 -1.31 -16.73
N LEU A 403 -25.22 -2.41 -17.05
CA LEU A 403 -23.78 -2.41 -17.34
C LEU A 403 -23.61 -2.26 -18.85
N ALA A 404 -23.05 -1.14 -19.30
CA ALA A 404 -22.72 -0.89 -20.70
C ALA A 404 -21.20 -1.08 -20.88
N GLU A 405 -20.81 -2.16 -21.55
CA GLU A 405 -19.41 -2.50 -21.79
C GLU A 405 -18.97 -1.86 -23.12
N PRO A 406 -17.91 -1.04 -23.15
CA PRO A 406 -17.40 -0.50 -24.41
C PRO A 406 -16.86 -1.62 -25.31
N PRO A 407 -16.72 -1.37 -26.63
CA PRO A 407 -16.03 -2.29 -27.53
C PRO A 407 -14.65 -2.62 -26.98
N HIS A 408 -14.23 -3.87 -27.13
CA HIS A 408 -12.94 -4.35 -26.66
C HIS A 408 -11.82 -3.66 -27.46
N GLY A 409 -11.34 -2.50 -26.99
CA GLY A 409 -10.16 -1.84 -27.53
C GLY A 409 -8.85 -2.59 -27.21
N TYR A 410 -8.91 -3.54 -26.27
CA TYR A 410 -7.81 -4.40 -25.85
C TYR A 410 -8.16 -5.86 -26.15
N THR A 411 -7.14 -6.64 -26.52
CA THR A 411 -7.24 -8.09 -26.78
C THR A 411 -7.57 -8.93 -25.54
N VAL A 412 -7.63 -8.33 -24.34
CA VAL A 412 -7.73 -9.03 -23.05
C VAL A 412 -8.77 -8.37 -22.15
N CYS A 413 -9.74 -9.15 -21.64
CA CYS A 413 -10.69 -8.68 -20.63
C CYS A 413 -10.02 -8.49 -19.26
N CYS A 414 -10.64 -7.74 -18.34
CA CYS A 414 -10.02 -7.42 -17.05
C CYS A 414 -9.72 -8.64 -16.16
N PHE A 415 -10.40 -9.77 -16.37
CA PHE A 415 -10.15 -11.02 -15.63
C PHE A 415 -9.05 -11.88 -16.27
N ASN A 416 -8.81 -11.72 -17.58
CA ASN A 416 -7.93 -12.56 -18.41
C ASN A 416 -8.11 -14.07 -18.13
N ASN A 417 -9.33 -14.51 -17.85
CA ASN A 417 -9.68 -15.88 -17.51
C ASN A 417 -11.15 -16.12 -17.85
N PHE A 418 -11.40 -16.94 -18.86
CA PHE A 418 -12.73 -17.21 -19.39
C PHE A 418 -13.66 -17.85 -18.35
N ALA A 419 -13.16 -18.74 -17.51
CA ALA A 419 -13.98 -19.42 -16.49
C ALA A 419 -14.49 -18.42 -15.44
N VAL A 420 -13.62 -17.50 -14.99
CA VAL A 420 -14.00 -16.42 -14.09
C VAL A 420 -14.99 -15.47 -14.77
N GLU A 421 -14.70 -15.03 -16.00
CA GLU A 421 -15.58 -14.13 -16.74
C GLU A 421 -16.99 -14.73 -16.91
N SER A 422 -17.08 -16.00 -17.33
CA SER A 422 -18.34 -16.72 -17.49
C SER A 422 -19.15 -16.77 -16.20
N ALA A 423 -18.52 -17.09 -15.07
CA ALA A 423 -19.20 -17.12 -13.78
C ALA A 423 -19.70 -15.75 -13.33
N ILE A 424 -18.93 -14.67 -13.59
CA ILE A 424 -19.37 -13.31 -13.28
C ILE A 424 -20.52 -12.86 -14.20
N ARG A 425 -20.49 -13.21 -15.49
CA ARG A 425 -21.62 -12.96 -16.40
C ARG A 425 -22.88 -13.70 -15.95
N GLY A 426 -22.74 -14.96 -15.51
CA GLY A 426 -23.83 -15.72 -14.90
C GLY A 426 -24.37 -15.07 -13.61
N ALA A 427 -23.48 -14.58 -12.74
CA ALA A 427 -23.85 -13.89 -11.50
C ALA A 427 -24.61 -12.57 -11.77
N LEU A 428 -24.20 -11.79 -12.76
CA LEU A 428 -24.90 -10.58 -13.19
C LEU A 428 -26.31 -10.88 -13.68
N LEU A 429 -26.46 -11.91 -14.52
CA LEU A 429 -27.76 -12.34 -15.04
C LEU A 429 -28.69 -12.80 -13.91
N GLN A 430 -28.18 -13.60 -12.96
CA GLN A 430 -28.95 -14.06 -11.80
C GLN A 430 -29.40 -12.90 -10.89
N ALA A 431 -28.59 -11.86 -10.76
CA ALA A 431 -28.94 -10.66 -10.03
C ALA A 431 -29.97 -9.78 -10.77
N GLY A 432 -30.28 -10.08 -12.04
CA GLY A 432 -31.18 -9.30 -12.89
C GLY A 432 -30.54 -8.07 -13.52
N VAL A 433 -29.21 -7.95 -13.49
CA VAL A 433 -28.46 -6.85 -14.11
C VAL A 433 -28.47 -6.99 -15.62
N LYS A 434 -28.79 -5.92 -16.34
CA LYS A 434 -28.80 -5.91 -17.81
C LYS A 434 -27.42 -5.52 -18.33
N VAL A 435 -26.77 -6.43 -19.04
CA VAL A 435 -25.45 -6.20 -19.66
C VAL A 435 -25.62 -5.91 -21.15
N HIS A 436 -25.01 -4.83 -21.62
CA HIS A 436 -25.00 -4.41 -23.02
C HIS A 436 -23.55 -4.37 -23.49
N SER A 437 -23.21 -5.12 -24.53
CA SER A 437 -21.84 -5.22 -25.04
C SER A 437 -21.59 -4.30 -26.22
N SER A 438 -20.32 -3.99 -26.48
CA SER A 438 -19.87 -3.14 -27.59
C SER A 438 -20.56 -1.76 -27.65
N CYS A 439 -20.75 -1.10 -26.51
CA CYS A 439 -21.48 0.15 -26.41
C CYS A 439 -20.56 1.38 -26.53
N LEU A 440 -20.79 2.25 -27.51
CA LEU A 440 -20.17 3.58 -27.53
C LEU A 440 -21.22 4.63 -27.15
N LEU A 441 -20.88 5.51 -26.21
CA LEU A 441 -21.77 6.57 -25.77
C LEU A 441 -22.01 7.56 -26.92
N ALA A 442 -23.26 7.65 -27.37
CA ALA A 442 -23.66 8.52 -28.47
C ALA A 442 -24.03 9.93 -27.98
N HIS A 443 -24.95 10.02 -27.02
CA HIS A 443 -25.45 11.27 -26.44
C HIS A 443 -25.97 11.06 -25.01
N TRP A 444 -25.95 12.12 -24.21
CA TRP A 444 -26.79 12.25 -23.02
C TRP A 444 -28.01 13.10 -23.35
N ASN A 445 -29.18 12.74 -22.84
CA ASN A 445 -30.43 13.51 -22.94
C ASN A 445 -30.74 13.94 -24.38
N GLU A 446 -30.90 12.96 -25.26
CA GLU A 446 -31.20 13.19 -26.66
C GLU A 446 -32.39 14.16 -26.84
N ASN A 447 -32.16 15.28 -27.55
CA ASN A 447 -33.16 16.33 -27.82
C ASN A 447 -33.70 17.13 -26.61
N ALA A 448 -33.10 17.04 -25.43
CA ALA A 448 -33.48 17.87 -24.28
C ALA A 448 -32.73 19.22 -24.26
N GLN A 449 -33.37 20.27 -23.71
CA GLN A 449 -32.65 21.47 -23.30
C GLN A 449 -31.54 21.09 -22.31
N GLN A 450 -30.46 21.88 -22.28
CA GLN A 450 -29.26 21.64 -21.47
C GLN A 450 -29.63 21.44 -19.99
N SER A 451 -29.84 20.19 -19.60
CA SER A 451 -30.18 19.76 -18.24
C SER A 451 -28.89 19.43 -17.51
N ASP A 452 -28.80 19.84 -16.26
CA ASP A 452 -27.67 19.53 -15.38
C ASP A 452 -27.65 18.04 -14.97
N LEU A 453 -28.76 17.33 -15.16
CA LEU A 453 -28.92 15.91 -14.84
C LEU A 453 -29.07 15.07 -16.11
N ILE A 454 -28.40 13.92 -16.14
CA ILE A 454 -28.59 12.86 -17.12
C ILE A 454 -29.88 12.11 -16.78
N THR A 455 -30.90 12.23 -17.63
CA THR A 455 -32.17 11.49 -17.59
C THR A 455 -32.19 10.31 -18.55
N SER A 456 -31.39 10.37 -19.63
CA SER A 456 -31.19 9.26 -20.56
C SER A 456 -29.78 9.25 -21.15
N ALA A 457 -29.27 8.07 -21.47
CA ALA A 457 -28.03 7.88 -22.19
C ALA A 457 -28.26 6.97 -23.40
N SER A 458 -27.88 7.47 -24.58
CA SER A 458 -28.01 6.76 -25.85
C SER A 458 -26.66 6.19 -26.26
N PHE A 459 -26.65 4.95 -26.77
CA PHE A 459 -25.45 4.21 -27.17
C PHE A 459 -25.58 3.69 -28.60
N THR A 460 -24.48 3.75 -29.36
CA THR A 460 -24.33 2.93 -30.57
C THR A 460 -23.74 1.57 -30.22
N THR A 461 -24.00 0.58 -31.06
CA THR A 461 -23.37 -0.74 -30.97
C THR A 461 -22.90 -1.20 -32.35
N ASP A 462 -22.30 -2.38 -32.42
CA ASP A 462 -21.92 -3.00 -33.69
C ASP A 462 -23.14 -3.39 -34.54
N THR A 463 -24.35 -3.41 -33.96
CA THR A 463 -25.57 -3.86 -34.63
C THR A 463 -26.63 -2.77 -34.73
N LYS A 464 -27.17 -2.32 -33.60
CA LYS A 464 -28.23 -1.32 -33.54
C LYS A 464 -28.04 -0.39 -32.33
N PRO A 465 -28.23 0.93 -32.49
CA PRO A 465 -28.22 1.82 -31.35
C PRO A 465 -29.46 1.65 -30.46
N PHE A 466 -29.33 2.05 -29.19
CA PHE A 466 -30.41 2.03 -28.21
C PHE A 466 -30.26 3.18 -27.20
N SER A 467 -31.33 3.48 -26.48
CA SER A 467 -31.34 4.49 -25.41
C SER A 467 -31.85 3.89 -24.12
N LEU A 468 -31.26 4.33 -23.00
CA LEU A 468 -31.62 3.90 -21.65
C LEU A 468 -31.98 5.11 -20.81
N GLU A 469 -33.04 4.98 -20.01
CA GLU A 469 -33.29 5.92 -18.92
C GLU A 469 -32.18 5.81 -17.88
N CYS A 470 -31.80 6.95 -17.30
CA CYS A 470 -30.70 7.06 -16.36
C CYS A 470 -31.07 8.03 -15.24
N SER A 471 -30.60 7.74 -14.03
CA SER A 471 -30.67 8.66 -12.90
C SER A 471 -29.34 8.73 -12.15
N ALA A 472 -28.45 7.75 -12.32
CA ALA A 472 -27.06 7.80 -11.89
C ALA A 472 -26.17 7.17 -12.97
N PHE A 473 -25.10 7.85 -13.36
CA PHE A 473 -24.18 7.40 -14.41
C PHE A 473 -22.78 7.25 -13.84
N PHE A 474 -22.22 6.03 -13.83
CA PHE A 474 -20.85 5.76 -13.41
C PHE A 474 -19.96 5.58 -14.64
N ALA A 475 -18.92 6.40 -14.74
CA ALA A 475 -18.03 6.44 -15.88
C ALA A 475 -16.71 5.71 -15.58
N PHE A 476 -16.55 4.54 -16.21
CA PHE A 476 -15.35 3.71 -16.17
C PHE A 476 -14.83 3.37 -17.58
N TYR A 477 -15.11 4.24 -18.56
CA TYR A 477 -14.78 4.03 -19.96
C TYR A 477 -13.28 3.88 -20.20
N ARG A 478 -12.49 4.86 -19.70
CA ARG A 478 -11.06 4.93 -19.94
C ARG A 478 -10.35 5.65 -18.80
N LYS A 479 -9.15 5.16 -18.45
CA LYS A 479 -8.18 5.90 -17.64
C LYS A 479 -7.21 6.67 -18.55
N GLY A 480 -7.02 7.95 -18.26
CA GLY A 480 -6.08 8.84 -18.95
C GLY A 480 -5.28 9.66 -17.96
N VAL A 481 -4.37 10.50 -18.47
CA VAL A 481 -3.62 11.44 -17.61
C VAL A 481 -4.50 12.67 -17.44
N ASP A 482 -4.77 13.07 -16.18
CA ASP A 482 -5.55 14.27 -15.89
C ASP A 482 -5.05 15.46 -16.73
N TYR A 483 -5.98 16.14 -17.38
CA TYR A 483 -5.64 17.16 -18.37
C TYR A 483 -4.88 18.35 -17.75
N GLU A 484 -5.19 18.74 -16.51
CA GLU A 484 -4.48 19.85 -15.86
C GLU A 484 -3.05 19.44 -15.56
N ALA A 485 -2.82 18.20 -15.11
CA ALA A 485 -1.48 17.65 -14.94
C ALA A 485 -0.72 17.56 -16.27
N PHE A 486 -1.37 17.10 -17.35
CA PHE A 486 -0.79 17.08 -18.69
C PHE A 486 -0.42 18.50 -19.16
N ARG A 487 -1.36 19.45 -19.07
CA ARG A 487 -1.16 20.85 -19.46
C ARG A 487 0.00 21.45 -18.67
N ALA A 488 0.04 21.28 -17.35
CA ALA A 488 1.11 21.80 -16.50
C ALA A 488 2.49 21.23 -16.88
N ALA A 489 2.57 19.95 -17.23
CA ALA A 489 3.82 19.33 -17.70
C ALA A 489 4.22 19.80 -19.11
N ASN A 490 3.25 19.87 -20.04
CA ASN A 490 3.48 20.29 -21.41
C ASN A 490 3.89 21.76 -21.51
N ASP A 491 3.16 22.65 -20.83
CA ASP A 491 3.40 24.10 -20.84
C ASP A 491 4.72 24.45 -20.13
N SER A 492 5.19 23.59 -19.22
CA SER A 492 6.52 23.67 -18.62
C SER A 492 7.62 23.02 -19.48
N CYS A 493 7.32 22.63 -20.72
CA CYS A 493 8.28 22.03 -21.66
C CYS A 493 8.93 20.74 -21.12
N LEU A 494 8.21 19.96 -20.33
CA LEU A 494 8.60 18.57 -20.03
C LEU A 494 8.18 17.67 -21.20
N VAL A 495 9.05 16.73 -21.58
CA VAL A 495 8.80 15.88 -22.75
C VAL A 495 7.62 14.93 -22.49
N PHE A 496 6.56 15.08 -23.28
CA PHE A 496 5.35 14.28 -23.18
C PHE A 496 5.05 13.61 -24.54
N ASP A 497 4.92 12.29 -24.55
CA ASP A 497 4.65 11.49 -25.75
C ASP A 497 3.62 10.41 -25.41
N GLY A 498 2.37 10.83 -25.31
CA GLY A 498 1.24 10.07 -24.73
C GLY A 498 1.33 9.88 -23.21
N ARG A 499 2.55 9.89 -22.66
CA ARG A 499 2.89 9.84 -21.22
C ARG A 499 4.13 10.70 -20.97
N LEU A 500 4.38 11.04 -19.70
CA LEU A 500 5.56 11.80 -19.30
C LEU A 500 6.82 10.95 -19.46
N VAL A 501 7.79 11.45 -20.21
CA VAL A 501 9.01 10.70 -20.55
C VAL A 501 10.04 10.83 -19.44
N ILE A 502 10.57 9.68 -18.99
CA ILE A 502 11.61 9.59 -17.96
C ILE A 502 12.81 8.76 -18.41
N ASP A 503 13.93 8.93 -17.72
CA ASP A 503 15.09 8.04 -17.82
C ASP A 503 15.07 6.89 -16.80
N ALA A 504 16.10 6.04 -16.83
CA ALA A 504 16.25 4.91 -15.92
C ALA A 504 16.36 5.32 -14.44
N SER A 505 16.72 6.58 -14.15
CA SER A 505 16.77 7.14 -12.81
C SER A 505 15.50 7.91 -12.45
N PHE A 506 14.41 7.80 -13.21
CA PHE A 506 13.16 8.54 -13.01
C PHE A 506 13.25 10.06 -13.26
N CYS A 507 14.35 10.57 -13.80
CA CYS A 507 14.45 11.99 -14.18
C CYS A 507 13.59 12.25 -15.42
N THR A 508 12.95 13.41 -15.45
CA THR A 508 12.39 13.97 -16.69
C THR A 508 13.50 14.67 -17.48
N SER A 509 13.13 15.48 -18.49
CA SER A 509 14.07 16.41 -19.16
C SER A 509 14.67 17.48 -18.24
N ASP A 510 14.20 17.60 -16.99
CA ASP A 510 14.74 18.47 -15.97
C ASP A 510 15.24 17.65 -14.77
N GLY A 511 16.51 17.82 -14.37
CA GLY A 511 17.10 17.05 -13.27
C GLY A 511 16.51 17.36 -11.89
N ALA A 512 15.82 18.48 -11.72
CA ALA A 512 15.08 18.80 -10.49
C ALA A 512 13.67 18.20 -10.47
N VAL A 513 13.18 17.66 -11.59
CA VAL A 513 11.83 17.10 -11.73
C VAL A 513 11.92 15.62 -12.07
N ARG A 514 11.40 14.78 -11.18
CA ARG A 514 11.30 13.33 -11.36
C ARG A 514 9.84 12.91 -11.48
N ALA A 515 9.59 11.76 -12.08
CA ALA A 515 8.24 11.23 -12.19
C ALA A 515 8.21 9.70 -12.13
N ALA A 516 7.12 9.15 -11.61
CA ALA A 516 6.93 7.70 -11.53
C ALA A 516 5.44 7.31 -11.53
N GLY A 517 5.17 6.01 -11.65
CA GLY A 517 3.82 5.47 -11.70
C GLY A 517 3.19 5.50 -13.10
N THR A 518 1.89 5.22 -13.20
CA THR A 518 1.18 4.98 -14.47
C THR A 518 1.20 6.16 -15.45
N LEU A 519 1.56 7.38 -15.01
CA LEU A 519 1.68 8.55 -15.88
C LEU A 519 2.95 8.55 -16.75
N THR A 520 3.93 7.69 -16.45
CA THR A 520 5.25 7.75 -17.08
C THR A 520 5.46 6.68 -18.15
N LYS A 521 6.46 6.94 -19.00
CA LYS A 521 7.10 5.94 -19.85
C LYS A 521 8.60 6.22 -19.98
N TYR A 522 9.39 5.20 -20.28
CA TYR A 522 10.82 5.37 -20.52
C TYR A 522 11.10 6.06 -21.86
N ALA A 523 12.21 6.79 -21.92
CA ALA A 523 12.69 7.39 -23.16
C ALA A 523 12.97 6.31 -24.23
N ARG A 524 12.66 6.62 -25.50
CA ARG A 524 12.77 5.66 -26.62
C ARG A 524 14.19 5.07 -26.80
N ARG A 525 15.23 5.76 -26.32
CA ARG A 525 16.63 5.28 -26.32
C ARG A 525 16.82 3.93 -25.59
N TYR A 526 15.91 3.60 -24.68
CA TYR A 526 15.94 2.34 -23.92
C TYR A 526 15.29 1.17 -24.65
N TYR A 527 14.54 1.40 -25.74
CA TYR A 527 13.75 0.38 -26.43
C TYR A 527 12.83 -0.42 -25.48
N ALA A 528 12.34 0.25 -24.43
CA ALA A 528 11.66 -0.37 -23.28
C ALA A 528 10.20 0.10 -23.13
N ASP A 529 9.49 0.30 -24.25
CA ASP A 529 8.07 0.72 -24.23
C ASP A 529 7.18 -0.29 -23.47
N HIS A 530 7.55 -1.57 -23.51
CA HIS A 530 6.90 -2.65 -22.77
C HIS A 530 7.11 -2.57 -21.25
N ALA A 531 8.12 -1.80 -20.80
CA ALA A 531 8.50 -1.66 -19.40
C ALA A 531 7.89 -0.41 -18.74
N ALA A 532 6.82 0.16 -19.28
CA ALA A 532 6.14 1.27 -18.61
C ALA A 532 5.63 0.89 -17.21
N HIS A 533 5.75 1.80 -16.24
CA HIS A 533 5.36 1.57 -14.84
C HIS A 533 3.93 1.07 -14.63
N ALA A 534 3.03 1.30 -15.59
CA ALA A 534 1.66 0.78 -15.53
C ALA A 534 1.56 -0.75 -15.50
N GLY A 535 2.59 -1.47 -15.96
CA GLY A 535 2.67 -2.93 -15.89
C GLY A 535 3.32 -3.45 -14.61
N TYR A 536 3.59 -2.60 -13.61
CA TYR A 536 4.35 -2.97 -12.42
C TYR A 536 3.66 -2.54 -11.12
N ASN A 537 4.11 -3.13 -10.02
CA ASN A 537 3.56 -2.84 -8.71
C ASN A 537 3.89 -1.39 -8.30
N SER A 538 2.86 -0.56 -8.18
CA SER A 538 2.99 0.88 -7.88
C SER A 538 3.78 1.17 -6.60
N LYS A 539 3.70 0.29 -5.60
CA LYS A 539 4.44 0.41 -4.33
C LYS A 539 5.93 0.09 -4.53
N GLU A 540 6.28 -0.96 -5.27
CA GLU A 540 7.69 -1.23 -5.60
C GLU A 540 8.30 -0.08 -6.41
N VAL A 541 7.57 0.45 -7.40
CA VAL A 541 8.01 1.61 -8.20
C VAL A 541 8.29 2.84 -7.32
N GLY A 542 7.41 3.15 -6.36
CA GLY A 542 7.57 4.27 -5.44
C GLY A 542 8.74 4.09 -4.46
N PHE A 543 8.94 2.87 -3.98
CA PHE A 543 10.11 2.49 -3.18
C PHE A 543 11.42 2.69 -3.96
N HIS A 544 11.50 2.21 -5.21
CA HIS A 544 12.69 2.37 -6.05
C HIS A 544 12.99 3.84 -6.38
N LEU A 545 11.95 4.65 -6.63
CA LEU A 545 12.11 6.10 -6.80
C LEU A 545 12.75 6.73 -5.56
N ALA A 546 12.24 6.42 -4.36
CA ALA A 546 12.78 6.94 -3.11
C ALA A 546 14.20 6.44 -2.86
N ALA A 547 14.45 5.14 -3.04
CA ALA A 547 15.77 4.54 -2.89
C ALA A 547 16.82 5.16 -3.82
N GLY A 548 16.45 5.48 -5.06
CA GLY A 548 17.31 6.18 -6.01
C GLY A 548 17.56 7.65 -5.65
N MET A 549 16.66 8.28 -4.88
CA MET A 549 16.82 9.66 -4.42
C MET A 549 17.57 9.77 -3.08
N LEU A 550 17.52 8.77 -2.21
CA LEU A 550 18.15 8.82 -0.89
C LEU A 550 19.65 9.17 -0.94
N PRO A 551 20.48 8.60 -1.83
CA PRO A 551 21.89 9.01 -1.99
C PRO A 551 22.09 10.48 -2.35
N LEU A 552 21.10 11.13 -2.98
CA LEU A 552 21.15 12.55 -3.33
C LEU A 552 20.74 13.46 -2.17
N LEU A 553 19.98 12.93 -1.22
CA LEU A 553 19.36 13.67 -0.12
C LEU A 553 20.11 13.46 1.20
N ASP A 554 20.81 12.33 1.35
CA ASP A 554 21.53 11.96 2.55
C ASP A 554 22.97 12.48 2.52
N PRO A 555 23.31 13.51 3.32
CA PRO A 555 24.66 14.06 3.34
C PRO A 555 25.67 13.16 4.06
N THR A 556 25.24 12.03 4.64
CA THR A 556 26.14 11.06 5.28
C THR A 556 26.66 10.00 4.33
N LEU A 557 26.05 9.87 3.15
CA LEU A 557 26.52 8.99 2.09
C LEU A 557 27.56 9.72 1.24
N GLU A 558 28.59 8.99 0.81
CA GLU A 558 29.51 9.52 -0.19
C GLU A 558 28.75 9.79 -1.48
N PRO A 559 28.92 10.98 -2.11
CA PRO A 559 28.30 11.24 -3.39
C PRO A 559 28.79 10.18 -4.39
N PRO A 560 27.89 9.57 -5.18
CA PRO A 560 28.27 8.54 -6.13
C PRO A 560 29.39 9.07 -7.03
N SER A 561 30.46 8.29 -7.21
CA SER A 561 31.56 8.72 -8.06
C SER A 561 31.08 8.87 -9.51
N SER A 562 31.69 9.79 -10.27
CA SER A 562 31.35 9.97 -11.70
C SER A 562 31.54 8.69 -12.53
N ASP A 563 32.40 7.78 -12.04
CA ASP A 563 32.71 6.50 -12.69
C ASP A 563 31.71 5.39 -12.33
N ASP A 564 31.05 5.44 -11.14
CA ASP A 564 29.96 4.52 -10.76
C ASP A 564 28.70 4.73 -11.62
N LEU A 565 28.53 5.94 -12.17
CA LEU A 565 27.54 6.28 -13.20
C LEU A 565 27.97 5.81 -14.60
N SER A 566 28.74 4.72 -14.68
CA SER A 566 29.19 4.14 -15.94
C SER A 566 28.05 4.04 -16.96
N ASP A 567 28.35 4.43 -18.19
CA ASP A 567 27.43 4.48 -19.34
C ASP A 567 26.73 3.14 -19.65
N SER A 568 27.11 2.03 -19.01
CA SER A 568 26.50 0.70 -19.15
C SER A 568 25.27 0.52 -18.26
N LEU A 569 25.25 1.05 -17.02
CA LEU A 569 24.08 1.01 -16.12
C LEU A 569 23.00 2.01 -16.56
N ASN A 570 23.41 3.16 -17.12
CA ASN A 570 22.49 4.16 -17.69
C ASN A 570 21.77 3.70 -18.96
N ARG A 571 22.07 2.51 -19.50
CA ARG A 571 21.42 1.91 -20.67
C ARG A 571 20.29 0.93 -20.33
N LEU A 572 20.20 0.47 -19.08
CA LEU A 572 19.20 -0.50 -18.66
C LEU A 572 18.15 0.15 -17.78
N VAL A 573 16.89 -0.19 -18.01
CA VAL A 573 15.79 0.25 -17.15
C VAL A 573 15.75 -0.61 -15.88
N PRO A 574 15.33 -0.05 -14.73
CA PRO A 574 15.14 -0.81 -13.50
C PRO A 574 14.26 -2.04 -13.69
N THR A 575 14.66 -3.15 -13.07
CA THR A 575 13.85 -4.37 -13.01
C THR A 575 12.99 -4.37 -11.75
N PHE A 576 11.70 -4.62 -11.93
CA PHE A 576 10.71 -4.73 -10.87
C PHE A 576 10.24 -6.19 -10.77
N THR A 577 10.14 -6.72 -9.55
CA THR A 577 9.92 -8.15 -9.29
C THR A 577 8.67 -8.43 -8.47
N ALA A 578 8.15 -7.43 -7.76
CA ALA A 578 6.95 -7.57 -6.96
C ALA A 578 5.74 -7.85 -7.88
N PRO A 579 4.79 -8.71 -7.43
CA PRO A 579 3.65 -9.05 -8.23
C PRO A 579 2.69 -7.87 -8.39
N ASN A 580 1.98 -7.84 -9.52
CA ASN A 580 0.79 -7.04 -9.65
C ASN A 580 -0.36 -7.76 -8.97
N ILE A 581 -1.08 -7.05 -8.11
CA ILE A 581 -2.18 -7.61 -7.34
C ILE A 581 -3.43 -6.80 -7.66
N GLN A 582 -4.51 -7.50 -7.95
CA GLN A 582 -5.84 -6.93 -8.15
C GLN A 582 -6.85 -7.76 -7.36
N GLY A 583 -7.75 -7.09 -6.66
CA GLY A 583 -8.80 -7.77 -5.92
C GLY A 583 -10.02 -6.89 -5.72
N GLY A 584 -11.10 -7.48 -5.23
CA GLY A 584 -12.35 -6.76 -5.02
C GLY A 584 -13.50 -7.71 -4.74
N ILE A 585 -14.67 -7.14 -4.46
CA ILE A 585 -15.91 -7.91 -4.31
C ILE A 585 -16.71 -7.77 -5.60
N LEU A 586 -16.88 -8.89 -6.30
CA LEU A 586 -17.56 -9.00 -7.59
C LEU A 586 -19.04 -9.35 -7.42
N PRO A 587 -19.85 -9.25 -8.50
CA PRO A 587 -21.26 -9.65 -8.50
C PRO A 587 -21.49 -11.00 -7.82
N ARG A 588 -22.61 -11.12 -7.08
CA ARG A 588 -22.94 -12.25 -6.17
C ARG A 588 -22.11 -12.29 -4.88
N GLY A 589 -21.30 -11.26 -4.62
CA GLY A 589 -20.53 -11.12 -3.40
C GLY A 589 -19.23 -11.94 -3.40
N TYR A 590 -18.73 -12.32 -4.57
CA TYR A 590 -17.50 -13.09 -4.67
C TYR A 590 -16.27 -12.25 -4.35
N HIS A 591 -15.42 -12.74 -3.47
CA HIS A 591 -14.09 -12.23 -3.20
C HIS A 591 -13.14 -12.69 -4.30
N TYR A 592 -12.69 -11.74 -5.12
CA TYR A 592 -11.72 -11.97 -6.18
C TYR A 592 -10.33 -11.53 -5.75
N LEU A 593 -9.34 -12.34 -6.09
CA LEU A 593 -7.93 -12.02 -5.94
C LEU A 593 -7.15 -12.56 -7.13
N HIS A 594 -6.40 -11.69 -7.77
CA HIS A 594 -5.49 -12.03 -8.85
C HIS A 594 -4.11 -11.48 -8.52
N ILE A 595 -3.14 -12.38 -8.42
CA ILE A 595 -1.73 -12.07 -8.21
C ILE A 595 -1.01 -12.55 -9.46
N VAL A 596 -0.30 -11.67 -10.15
CA VAL A 596 0.37 -12.02 -11.41
C VAL A 596 1.76 -11.42 -11.46
N LYS A 597 2.65 -12.14 -12.13
CA LYS A 597 3.99 -11.66 -12.48
C LYS A 597 3.92 -10.27 -13.13
N PRO A 598 4.79 -9.32 -12.74
CA PRO A 598 4.80 -8.00 -13.34
C PRO A 598 5.20 -8.06 -14.83
N GLY A 599 4.71 -7.09 -15.60
CA GLY A 599 5.02 -6.95 -17.02
C GLY A 599 3.77 -6.72 -17.88
N VAL A 600 3.95 -6.92 -19.19
CA VAL A 600 2.88 -6.73 -20.18
C VAL A 600 1.85 -7.85 -20.05
N VAL A 601 0.57 -7.45 -19.99
CA VAL A 601 -0.55 -8.39 -19.99
C VAL A 601 -0.69 -9.03 -21.37
N ILE A 602 -0.59 -10.36 -21.39
CA ILE A 602 -0.77 -11.19 -22.60
C ILE A 602 -2.03 -12.04 -22.39
N PRO A 603 -2.88 -12.27 -23.41
CA PRO A 603 -4.04 -13.17 -23.29
C PRO A 603 -3.64 -14.52 -22.70
N LEU A 604 -4.38 -15.01 -21.71
CA LEU A 604 -4.05 -16.24 -20.99
C LEU A 604 -3.89 -17.44 -21.94
N GLU A 605 -4.80 -17.60 -22.91
CA GLU A 605 -4.71 -18.66 -23.92
C GLU A 605 -3.38 -18.61 -24.71
N ALA A 606 -2.93 -17.40 -25.06
CA ALA A 606 -1.66 -17.19 -25.75
C ALA A 606 -0.45 -17.44 -24.83
N GLN A 607 -0.59 -17.27 -23.52
CA GLN A 607 0.44 -17.67 -22.55
C GLN A 607 0.50 -19.19 -22.43
N MET A 608 -0.65 -19.85 -22.27
CA MET A 608 -0.77 -21.30 -22.15
C MET A 608 -0.24 -22.05 -23.37
N ALA A 609 -0.37 -21.47 -24.56
CA ALA A 609 0.15 -22.03 -25.81
C ALA A 609 1.69 -22.03 -25.90
N ARG A 610 2.40 -21.30 -25.02
CA ARG A 610 3.86 -21.24 -25.06
C ARG A 610 4.49 -22.51 -24.47
N PRO A 611 5.57 -23.03 -25.08
CA PRO A 611 6.23 -24.24 -24.58
C PRO A 611 6.86 -24.05 -23.19
N ASP A 612 7.17 -22.81 -22.80
CA ASP A 612 7.78 -22.45 -21.52
C ASP A 612 6.77 -21.98 -20.46
N TYR A 613 5.47 -22.18 -20.70
CA TYR A 613 4.42 -21.74 -19.79
C TYR A 613 4.51 -22.40 -18.40
N GLY A 614 4.87 -23.68 -18.32
CA GLY A 614 4.91 -24.44 -17.06
C GLY A 614 3.62 -25.23 -16.81
N ARG A 615 3.12 -25.23 -15.57
CA ARG A 615 2.01 -26.09 -15.10
C ARG A 615 0.93 -25.27 -14.39
N GLU A 616 -0.33 -25.67 -14.58
CA GLU A 616 -1.49 -25.12 -13.87
C GLU A 616 -2.08 -26.15 -12.91
N LEU A 617 -2.45 -25.67 -11.73
CA LEU A 617 -3.18 -26.42 -10.72
C LEU A 617 -4.48 -25.67 -10.47
N VAL A 618 -5.61 -26.36 -10.65
CA VAL A 618 -6.94 -25.77 -10.50
C VAL A 618 -7.77 -26.66 -9.57
N THR A 619 -8.36 -26.06 -8.55
CA THR A 619 -9.33 -26.71 -7.66
C THR A 619 -10.61 -25.88 -7.58
N GLY A 620 -11.74 -26.57 -7.37
CA GLY A 620 -13.06 -25.94 -7.29
C GLY A 620 -13.56 -25.38 -8.62
N ARG A 621 -14.68 -24.65 -8.56
CA ARG A 621 -15.35 -24.05 -9.72
C ARG A 621 -15.74 -22.60 -9.45
N PRO A 622 -15.58 -21.69 -10.43
CA PRO A 622 -15.94 -20.28 -10.25
C PRO A 622 -17.40 -20.07 -9.83
N GLU A 623 -18.32 -20.87 -10.37
CA GLU A 623 -19.76 -20.78 -10.14
C GLU A 623 -20.18 -21.17 -8.71
N ASP A 624 -19.39 -22.04 -8.08
CA ASP A 624 -19.61 -22.54 -6.72
C ASP A 624 -18.95 -21.62 -5.67
N GLY A 625 -18.06 -20.72 -6.10
CA GLY A 625 -17.36 -19.79 -5.21
C GLY A 625 -16.27 -20.47 -4.38
N ASP A 626 -15.63 -21.50 -4.92
CA ASP A 626 -14.49 -22.22 -4.35
C ASP A 626 -13.34 -22.38 -5.36
N TYR A 627 -13.28 -21.50 -6.37
CA TYR A 627 -12.25 -21.55 -7.41
C TYR A 627 -10.90 -21.07 -6.92
N PHE A 628 -9.88 -21.88 -7.12
CA PHE A 628 -8.48 -21.54 -6.91
C PHE A 628 -7.67 -22.04 -8.11
N ARG A 629 -6.99 -21.11 -8.80
CA ARG A 629 -6.01 -21.41 -9.83
C ARG A 629 -4.63 -20.94 -9.39
N LEU A 630 -3.66 -21.84 -9.47
CA LEU A 630 -2.25 -21.61 -9.19
C LEU A 630 -1.42 -22.00 -10.40
N HIS A 631 -0.59 -21.09 -10.89
CA HIS A 631 0.27 -21.30 -12.04
C HIS A 631 1.74 -21.28 -11.60
N VAL A 632 2.44 -22.37 -11.92
CA VAL A 632 3.85 -22.59 -11.65
C VAL A 632 4.59 -22.52 -12.98
N GLY A 633 5.52 -21.58 -13.12
CA GLY A 633 6.30 -21.39 -14.34
C GLY A 633 7.26 -22.55 -14.60
N ARG A 634 7.95 -22.53 -15.75
CA ARG A 634 8.91 -23.58 -16.15
C ARG A 634 10.02 -23.89 -15.13
N HIS A 635 10.34 -22.94 -14.26
CA HIS A 635 11.39 -23.05 -13.25
C HIS A 635 10.86 -23.47 -11.88
N GLY A 636 9.63 -23.96 -11.79
CA GLY A 636 9.04 -24.44 -10.53
C GLY A 636 8.60 -23.33 -9.57
N THR A 637 8.67 -22.06 -9.97
CA THR A 637 8.25 -20.91 -9.17
C THR A 637 6.80 -20.53 -9.45
N VAL A 638 6.06 -20.18 -8.40
CA VAL A 638 4.70 -19.64 -8.53
C VAL A 638 4.74 -18.27 -9.21
N GLU A 639 4.09 -18.14 -10.36
CA GLU A 639 4.04 -16.89 -11.15
C GLU A 639 2.66 -16.22 -11.14
N THR A 640 1.58 -16.99 -10.99
CA THR A 640 0.21 -16.44 -10.99
C THR A 640 -0.70 -17.18 -10.00
N LEU A 641 -1.54 -16.43 -9.28
CA LEU A 641 -2.71 -16.92 -8.55
C LEU A 641 -3.98 -16.23 -9.05
N THR A 642 -5.07 -16.97 -9.18
CA THR A 642 -6.41 -16.44 -9.43
C THR A 642 -7.40 -17.15 -8.53
N CYS A 643 -8.04 -16.41 -7.63
CA CYS A 643 -9.00 -16.93 -6.67
C CYS A 643 -10.35 -16.24 -6.87
N LEU A 644 -11.43 -17.01 -6.84
CA LEU A 644 -12.79 -16.50 -6.78
C LEU A 644 -13.54 -17.28 -5.70
N SER A 645 -13.79 -16.63 -4.55
CA SER A 645 -14.40 -17.30 -3.40
C SER A 645 -15.67 -16.60 -2.90
N ALA A 646 -16.67 -17.37 -2.47
CA ALA A 646 -17.80 -16.85 -1.72
C ALA A 646 -17.42 -16.40 -0.29
N LYS A 647 -16.24 -16.82 0.21
CA LYS A 647 -15.74 -16.47 1.55
C LYS A 647 -14.60 -15.45 1.46
N PRO A 648 -14.38 -14.63 2.50
CA PRO A 648 -13.24 -13.73 2.57
C PRO A 648 -11.91 -14.48 2.42
N LEU A 649 -10.97 -13.87 1.69
CA LEU A 649 -9.66 -14.44 1.38
C LEU A 649 -8.59 -13.91 2.34
N PRO A 650 -7.67 -14.76 2.85
CA PRO A 650 -6.49 -14.33 3.60
C PRO A 650 -5.44 -13.74 2.65
N ILE A 651 -5.70 -12.55 2.11
CA ILE A 651 -4.89 -11.93 1.05
C ILE A 651 -3.42 -11.79 1.46
N SER A 652 -3.13 -11.36 2.69
CA SER A 652 -1.76 -11.22 3.20
C SER A 652 -0.98 -12.53 3.09
N ASN A 653 -1.60 -13.68 3.40
CA ASN A 653 -0.98 -14.98 3.28
C ASN A 653 -0.70 -15.33 1.80
N TYR A 654 -1.69 -15.16 0.92
CA TYR A 654 -1.56 -15.58 -0.49
C TYR A 654 -0.55 -14.76 -1.29
N VAL A 655 -0.32 -13.50 -0.93
CA VAL A 655 0.77 -12.69 -1.51
C VAL A 655 2.13 -13.34 -1.28
N HIS A 656 2.35 -14.01 -0.14
CA HIS A 656 3.62 -14.68 0.17
C HIS A 656 3.83 -16.01 -0.60
N LEU A 657 2.81 -16.53 -1.28
CA LEU A 657 2.94 -17.70 -2.14
C LEU A 657 3.63 -17.36 -3.48
N TYR A 658 3.45 -16.12 -3.96
CA TYR A 658 4.07 -15.67 -5.19
C TYR A 658 5.60 -15.69 -5.08
N GLY A 659 6.27 -16.17 -6.14
CA GLY A 659 7.72 -16.31 -6.20
C GLY A 659 8.29 -17.46 -5.38
N GLN A 660 7.47 -18.22 -4.64
CA GLN A 660 7.91 -19.42 -3.93
C GLN A 660 8.07 -20.59 -4.90
N HIS A 661 9.07 -21.43 -4.65
CA HIS A 661 9.29 -22.65 -5.42
C HIS A 661 8.35 -23.77 -4.93
N GLU A 662 7.81 -24.57 -5.84
CA GLU A 662 6.82 -25.63 -5.57
C GLU A 662 7.30 -26.65 -4.52
N GLN A 663 8.61 -26.94 -4.49
CA GLN A 663 9.21 -27.81 -3.48
C GLN A 663 9.10 -27.25 -2.05
N LEU A 664 9.22 -25.92 -1.89
CA LEU A 664 9.04 -25.27 -0.59
C LEU A 664 7.57 -25.31 -0.15
N LEU A 665 6.66 -25.28 -1.12
CA LEU A 665 5.23 -25.47 -0.92
C LEU A 665 4.88 -26.96 -0.75
N ASN A 666 5.74 -27.69 -0.02
CA ASN A 666 5.57 -29.09 0.34
C ASN A 666 5.40 -30.01 -0.89
N THR A 667 6.32 -29.89 -1.86
CA THR A 667 6.34 -30.66 -3.13
C THR A 667 4.98 -30.65 -3.82
N LEU A 668 4.48 -29.43 -4.03
CA LEU A 668 3.14 -29.12 -4.49
C LEU A 668 2.75 -29.89 -5.75
N LEU A 669 3.64 -29.94 -6.76
CA LEU A 669 3.31 -30.55 -8.05
C LEU A 669 3.09 -32.06 -7.93
N SER A 670 4.01 -32.78 -7.25
CA SER A 670 3.90 -34.24 -7.05
C SER A 670 2.63 -34.60 -6.30
N ARG A 671 2.35 -33.90 -5.19
CA ARG A 671 1.17 -34.17 -4.36
C ARG A 671 -0.14 -33.88 -5.08
N PHE A 672 -0.15 -32.86 -5.96
CA PHE A 672 -1.31 -32.56 -6.78
C PHE A 672 -1.57 -33.67 -7.80
N ASP A 673 -0.51 -34.14 -8.48
CA ASP A 673 -0.59 -35.24 -9.46
C ASP A 673 -1.00 -36.57 -8.81
N GLU A 674 -0.61 -36.81 -7.56
CA GLU A 674 -1.04 -37.95 -6.75
C GLU A 674 -2.48 -37.82 -6.20
N GLY A 675 -3.16 -36.70 -6.44
CA GLY A 675 -4.53 -36.45 -5.95
C GLY A 675 -4.62 -36.18 -4.44
N LEU A 676 -3.51 -35.88 -3.77
CA LEU A 676 -3.45 -35.58 -2.33
C LEU A 676 -3.93 -34.17 -1.98
N ILE A 677 -4.14 -33.33 -3.00
CA ILE A 677 -4.57 -31.92 -2.87
C ILE A 677 -5.95 -31.78 -3.53
N PRO A 678 -7.04 -32.11 -2.81
CA PRO A 678 -8.39 -31.97 -3.36
C PRO A 678 -8.83 -30.50 -3.45
N ASP A 679 -8.30 -29.63 -2.58
CA ASP A 679 -8.65 -28.23 -2.48
C ASP A 679 -7.43 -27.40 -2.03
N LEU A 680 -7.06 -26.40 -2.83
CA LEU A 680 -5.93 -25.53 -2.53
C LEU A 680 -6.21 -24.58 -1.36
N TYR A 681 -7.48 -24.23 -1.08
CA TYR A 681 -7.82 -23.38 0.06
C TYR A 681 -7.49 -24.07 1.38
N SER A 682 -7.93 -25.32 1.56
CA SER A 682 -7.61 -26.14 2.74
C SER A 682 -6.13 -26.52 2.79
N TYR A 683 -5.49 -26.78 1.65
CA TYR A 683 -4.05 -27.08 1.59
C TYR A 683 -3.18 -25.97 2.17
N PHE A 684 -3.40 -24.71 1.76
CA PHE A 684 -2.62 -23.57 2.26
C PHE A 684 -3.04 -23.10 3.66
N ARG A 685 -4.11 -23.64 4.23
CA ARG A 685 -4.45 -23.45 5.66
C ARG A 685 -3.71 -24.41 6.59
N GLN A 686 -2.99 -25.38 6.05
CA GLN A 686 -2.28 -26.35 6.89
C GLN A 686 -1.17 -25.67 7.72
N PRO A 687 -0.87 -26.18 8.93
CA PRO A 687 0.05 -25.53 9.87
C PRO A 687 1.46 -25.27 9.31
N TRP A 688 1.97 -26.13 8.43
CA TRP A 688 3.32 -26.01 7.85
C TRP A 688 3.49 -24.75 6.99
N CYS A 689 2.40 -24.15 6.50
CA CYS A 689 2.46 -22.98 5.63
C CYS A 689 2.59 -21.67 6.43
N MET A 690 2.30 -21.68 7.73
CA MET A 690 2.28 -20.47 8.56
C MET A 690 3.66 -19.78 8.63
N ALA A 691 4.74 -20.55 8.65
CA ALA A 691 6.10 -19.99 8.63
C ALA A 691 6.40 -19.22 7.35
N ILE A 692 5.83 -19.61 6.20
CA ILE A 692 6.03 -18.96 4.90
C ILE A 692 5.29 -17.62 4.85
N PHE A 693 4.12 -17.54 5.51
CA PHE A 693 3.30 -16.33 5.58
C PHE A 693 3.81 -15.28 6.57
N HIS A 694 4.80 -15.63 7.38
CA HIS A 694 5.39 -14.73 8.37
C HIS A 694 6.29 -13.69 7.70
N ASP A 695 6.21 -12.42 8.11
CA ASP A 695 6.93 -11.28 7.52
C ASP A 695 8.45 -11.49 7.43
N ARG A 696 9.07 -12.02 8.50
CA ARG A 696 10.51 -12.33 8.57
C ARG A 696 10.96 -13.55 7.75
N PHE A 697 10.05 -14.31 7.13
CA PHE A 697 10.45 -15.48 6.35
C PHE A 697 11.29 -15.09 5.13
N GLN A 698 11.01 -13.93 4.54
CA GLN A 698 11.81 -13.41 3.43
C GLN A 698 13.25 -13.05 3.85
N ASP A 699 13.45 -12.57 5.08
CA ASP A 699 14.79 -12.33 5.63
C ASP A 699 15.56 -13.65 5.73
N LEU A 700 14.93 -14.71 6.25
CA LEU A 700 15.51 -16.06 6.28
C LEU A 700 15.88 -16.52 4.86
N GLN A 701 14.98 -16.38 3.87
CA GLN A 701 15.28 -16.76 2.49
C GLN A 701 16.49 -16.00 1.92
N ARG A 702 16.60 -14.69 2.18
CA ARG A 702 17.77 -13.89 1.78
C ARG A 702 19.05 -14.39 2.46
N GLU A 703 18.98 -14.65 3.76
CA GLU A 703 20.10 -15.17 4.55
C GLU A 703 20.58 -16.54 4.03
N LEU A 704 19.65 -17.43 3.69
CA LEU A 704 19.93 -18.75 3.13
C LEU A 704 20.51 -18.66 1.71
N ARG A 705 20.00 -17.77 0.86
CA ARG A 705 20.57 -17.51 -0.48
C ARG A 705 22.01 -16.99 -0.37
N GLN A 706 22.27 -16.05 0.53
CA GLN A 706 23.61 -15.52 0.78
C GLN A 706 24.56 -16.61 1.28
N LEU A 707 24.08 -17.51 2.13
CA LEU A 707 24.88 -18.65 2.60
C LEU A 707 25.28 -19.57 1.44
N VAL A 708 24.36 -19.86 0.52
CA VAL A 708 24.61 -20.72 -0.65
C VAL A 708 25.48 -20.03 -1.70
N SER A 709 25.42 -18.69 -1.81
CA SER A 709 26.26 -17.91 -2.72
C SER A 709 27.68 -17.68 -2.19
N THR A 710 27.92 -17.88 -0.91
CA THR A 710 29.25 -17.65 -0.30
C THR A 710 30.05 -18.96 -0.29
N ALA A 711 31.27 -18.92 -0.81
CA ALA A 711 32.22 -20.02 -0.72
C ALA A 711 32.59 -20.32 0.75
N GLN A 712 32.65 -21.60 1.13
CA GLN A 712 33.04 -21.99 2.49
C GLN A 712 34.57 -21.90 2.72
N ALA A 713 35.37 -21.86 1.65
CA ALA A 713 36.83 -21.76 1.69
C ALA A 713 37.38 -21.16 0.38
N GLU A 714 38.58 -20.56 0.42
CA GLU A 714 39.22 -19.85 -0.72
C GLU A 714 39.44 -20.71 -1.98
N SER A 715 39.36 -22.05 -1.88
CA SER A 715 39.58 -22.98 -2.99
C SER A 715 38.38 -23.88 -3.31
N VAL A 716 37.20 -23.62 -2.73
CA VAL A 716 35.99 -24.42 -2.94
C VAL A 716 34.93 -23.53 -3.59
N PRO A 717 34.43 -23.86 -4.80
CA PRO A 717 33.41 -23.06 -5.45
C PRO A 717 32.14 -23.02 -4.61
N SER A 718 31.44 -21.88 -4.65
CA SER A 718 30.15 -21.75 -3.98
C SER A 718 29.10 -22.67 -4.63
N MET A 719 28.03 -22.98 -3.90
CA MET A 719 26.93 -23.76 -4.48
C MET A 719 26.27 -23.04 -5.67
N LEU A 720 26.26 -21.70 -5.66
CA LEU A 720 25.77 -20.90 -6.78
C LEU A 720 26.69 -21.03 -8.00
N GLU A 721 28.01 -21.00 -7.81
CA GLU A 721 28.98 -21.22 -8.90
C GLU A 721 28.85 -22.62 -9.49
N LEU A 722 28.77 -23.65 -8.64
CA LEU A 722 28.57 -25.04 -9.06
C LEU A 722 27.26 -25.20 -9.85
N ALA A 723 26.17 -24.57 -9.39
CA ALA A 723 24.90 -24.56 -10.11
C ALA A 723 25.00 -23.80 -11.45
N THR A 724 25.72 -22.68 -11.48
CA THR A 724 25.91 -21.87 -12.69
C THR A 724 26.75 -22.61 -13.73
N GLN A 725 27.84 -23.26 -13.32
CA GLN A 725 28.68 -24.10 -14.17
C GLN A 725 27.90 -25.27 -14.76
N LEU A 726 27.03 -25.91 -13.96
CA LEU A 726 26.16 -26.99 -14.42
C LEU A 726 25.15 -26.49 -15.48
N VAL A 727 24.62 -25.28 -15.32
CA VAL A 727 23.71 -24.66 -16.31
C VAL A 727 24.46 -24.22 -17.58
N GLN A 728 25.70 -23.73 -17.44
CA GLN A 728 26.55 -23.29 -18.56
C GLN A 728 27.20 -24.44 -19.33
N GLY A 729 27.16 -25.67 -18.80
CA GLY A 729 27.70 -26.86 -19.45
C GLY A 729 29.20 -27.07 -19.25
N ASP A 730 29.84 -26.34 -18.33
CA ASP A 730 31.26 -26.49 -18.00
C ASP A 730 31.47 -27.68 -17.04
N LEU A 731 31.50 -28.89 -17.61
CA LEU A 731 31.48 -30.19 -16.93
C LEU A 731 32.81 -30.64 -16.31
N SER A 732 33.71 -29.75 -15.89
CA SER A 732 35.04 -30.18 -15.39
C SER A 732 35.07 -30.67 -13.93
N LEU A 733 33.98 -30.52 -13.14
CA LEU A 733 33.93 -30.89 -11.71
C LEU A 733 32.71 -31.71 -11.25
N LEU A 734 31.71 -31.95 -12.12
CA LEU A 734 30.44 -32.58 -11.75
C LEU A 734 30.12 -33.79 -12.63
N ASP A 735 30.84 -34.90 -12.43
CA ASP A 735 30.39 -36.21 -12.91
C ASP A 735 29.09 -36.58 -12.16
N GLY A 736 27.91 -36.44 -12.79
CA GLY A 736 26.63 -36.93 -12.25
C GLY A 736 25.42 -35.98 -12.22
N GLY A 737 25.50 -34.78 -12.80
CA GLY A 737 24.33 -33.89 -12.95
C GLY A 737 23.73 -33.37 -11.61
N PRO A 738 22.41 -33.11 -11.52
CA PRO A 738 21.77 -32.50 -10.34
C PRO A 738 21.91 -33.28 -9.03
N GLN A 739 22.06 -34.61 -9.11
CA GLN A 739 22.27 -35.45 -7.92
C GLN A 739 23.63 -35.17 -7.27
N SER A 740 24.64 -34.85 -8.09
CA SER A 740 25.98 -34.46 -7.64
C SER A 740 25.94 -33.14 -6.85
N LEU A 741 25.10 -32.17 -7.24
CA LEU A 741 24.90 -30.93 -6.48
C LEU A 741 24.29 -31.19 -5.09
N HIS A 742 23.32 -32.09 -4.97
CA HIS A 742 22.73 -32.42 -3.65
C HIS A 742 23.72 -33.13 -2.73
N GLU A 743 24.58 -33.98 -3.29
CA GLU A 743 25.67 -34.59 -2.54
C GLU A 743 26.69 -33.54 -2.08
N GLN A 744 27.10 -32.63 -2.96
CA GLN A 744 28.02 -31.56 -2.62
C GLN A 744 27.42 -30.62 -1.56
N PHE A 745 26.13 -30.29 -1.66
CA PHE A 745 25.41 -29.52 -0.65
C PHE A 745 25.46 -30.15 0.75
N LYS A 746 25.42 -31.49 0.83
CA LYS A 746 25.60 -32.24 2.09
C LYS A 746 27.07 -32.28 2.51
N LYS A 747 27.99 -32.64 1.59
CA LYS A 747 29.43 -32.80 1.85
C LYS A 747 30.07 -31.51 2.34
N LEU A 748 29.67 -30.37 1.77
CA LEU A 748 30.17 -29.04 2.12
C LEU A 748 29.50 -28.42 3.37
N GLY A 749 28.63 -29.17 4.08
CA GLY A 749 28.05 -28.75 5.34
C GLY A 749 26.89 -27.73 5.23
N TYR A 750 26.53 -27.27 4.03
CA TYR A 750 25.44 -26.33 3.81
C TYR A 750 24.11 -26.84 4.38
N LYS A 751 23.80 -28.14 4.23
CA LYS A 751 22.57 -28.74 4.80
C LYS A 751 22.42 -28.45 6.29
N LYS A 752 23.46 -28.72 7.10
CA LYS A 752 23.42 -28.53 8.55
C LYS A 752 23.29 -27.05 8.92
N ALA A 753 23.93 -26.16 8.14
CA ALA A 753 23.84 -24.73 8.36
C ALA A 753 22.42 -24.19 8.05
N VAL A 754 21.78 -24.66 6.98
CA VAL A 754 20.38 -24.34 6.66
C VAL A 754 19.44 -24.85 7.76
N GLU A 755 19.58 -26.10 8.20
CA GLU A 755 18.78 -26.68 9.29
C GLU A 755 18.92 -25.87 10.58
N THR A 756 20.15 -25.46 10.94
CA THR A 756 20.41 -24.67 12.14
C THR A 756 19.73 -23.31 12.09
N ARG A 757 19.86 -22.57 10.97
CA ARG A 757 19.22 -21.25 10.79
C ARG A 757 17.70 -21.33 10.78
N LEU A 758 17.13 -22.38 10.18
CA LEU A 758 15.70 -22.63 10.21
C LEU A 758 15.19 -22.88 11.64
N ILE A 759 15.91 -23.70 12.43
CA ILE A 759 15.56 -23.93 13.83
C ILE A 759 15.65 -22.64 14.64
N SER A 760 16.71 -21.84 14.47
CA SER A 760 16.84 -20.54 15.13
C SER A 760 15.70 -19.59 14.75
N TYR A 761 15.30 -19.55 13.48
CA TYR A 761 14.14 -18.78 13.02
C TYR A 761 12.85 -19.22 13.71
N LEU A 762 12.56 -20.51 13.75
CA LEU A 762 11.35 -21.04 14.41
C LEU A 762 11.37 -20.77 15.92
N GLN A 763 12.53 -20.90 16.57
CA GLN A 763 12.68 -20.62 17.99
C GLN A 763 12.43 -19.13 18.29
N TYR A 764 13.00 -18.24 17.48
CA TYR A 764 12.86 -16.80 17.63
C TYR A 764 11.42 -16.31 17.42
N ASN A 765 10.74 -16.86 16.40
CA ASN A 765 9.38 -16.49 16.02
C ASN A 765 8.29 -17.33 16.68
N HIS A 766 8.63 -18.15 17.68
CA HIS A 766 7.69 -19.12 18.27
C HIS A 766 6.40 -18.50 18.82
N TYR A 767 6.44 -17.26 19.29
CA TYR A 767 5.24 -16.59 19.77
C TYR A 767 4.21 -16.35 18.65
N HIS A 768 4.64 -16.24 17.39
CA HIS A 768 3.79 -16.23 16.19
C HIS A 768 3.60 -17.63 15.59
N LEU A 769 4.54 -18.55 15.82
CA LEU A 769 4.60 -19.86 15.19
C LEU A 769 4.60 -21.02 16.22
N PRO A 770 3.63 -21.09 17.17
CA PRO A 770 3.64 -22.13 18.20
C PRO A 770 3.32 -23.53 17.66
N MET A 771 2.75 -23.63 16.47
CA MET A 771 2.43 -24.89 15.81
C MET A 771 3.64 -25.71 15.33
N TYR A 772 4.86 -25.14 15.38
CA TYR A 772 6.08 -25.85 15.03
C TYR A 772 6.75 -26.46 16.27
N PHE A 773 7.07 -27.75 16.18
CA PHE A 773 7.73 -28.48 17.25
C PHE A 773 9.16 -27.97 17.51
N ARG A 774 9.55 -27.90 18.79
CA ARG A 774 10.90 -27.53 19.23
C ARG A 774 11.69 -28.76 19.64
N PRO A 775 12.85 -29.04 19.03
CA PRO A 775 13.76 -30.04 19.56
C PRO A 775 14.20 -29.66 20.99
N GLY A 776 13.94 -30.53 21.98
CA GLY A 776 14.45 -30.37 23.35
C GLY A 776 13.47 -29.82 24.41
N ILE A 777 12.19 -29.64 24.08
CA ILE A 777 11.13 -29.35 25.07
C ILE A 777 10.16 -30.54 25.06
N ILE A 778 10.33 -31.48 26.01
CA ILE A 778 9.36 -32.52 26.39
C ILE A 778 9.11 -32.34 27.88
#